data_AF-A0A6J2UEK5-F1
#
_entry.id   AF-A0A6J2UEK5-F1
#
_cell.length_a   1.000
_cell.length_b   1.000
_cell.length_c   1.000
_cell.angle_alpha   90.00
_cell.angle_beta   90.00
_cell.angle_gamma   90.00
#
_symmetry.space_group_name_H-M   'P 1'
#
loop_
_entity.id
_entity.type
_entity.pdbx_description
1 polymer ?
#
loop_
_entity_poly.entity_id
_entity_poly.type
_entity_poly.pdbx_seq_one_letter_code
_entity_poly.pdbx_strand_id
1 'polypeptide(L)'
;MDVLHSECLQDEHKTEKSARRKREDKELDGHVVVGTTAGKPRQPKPEGKKLRKKLHEFEQENETLAKAISEKNMEITALKRSVDSLNDVLNSVPIDELRCNSSIASTKIVELSKKNRQMRAELVQMKSRLNKKDAQINKLEKELKSNEEKTHQHSELIKKGNAADDLQLKISNMQQKLFESRNKNLELQNQLKLAQKCLQHEIGESFNINTLAANLNQANWRGRAQQILSLQQKVQELKARLESYEDRLSDRSDFVPIPVGADMDLVTTKTTPRCANASLGGGDANVATFDRFTPGVRKSEILHKAKVEALEKEIAALQAQLEEQRNKTLALKVRNKTLNDEMVKYKHRSSELEEQTDYNGINICTMNEKLNRQRHQYENRLDDVRNDLARVIEERDAARRQMEELAGINLELETSLKQKEVFVDTLQEMVKKLETDLRSVSGGFLFSCREFRKEEFVSILDALEVEKNQLMLLNKTLTERLEAERVKNDASAEQMGKQKARISRMEGKIRELEKELDVQSDRKKRTQRMADYANSLSRTSLSSSISSFTFENQSQCQSVSTLNSVGVAEPKIEDIKNQLELAQEKITMLTEKLDYLTEEKRNDAKFFEESLLNTRTIILDTIQTTREKFTALPDMPTSDSI
;
A
#
# COMPACT_ATOMS: atom_id res chain seq x y z
N MET A 1 9.04 77.06 38.37
CA MET A 1 9.51 78.33 37.79
C MET A 1 11.02 78.36 37.94
N ASP A 2 11.69 78.19 36.81
CA ASP A 2 12.79 79.00 36.29
C ASP A 2 13.74 79.68 37.30
N VAL A 3 15.01 79.24 37.39
CA VAL A 3 16.21 79.53 36.56
C VAL A 3 17.00 80.76 37.08
N LEU A 4 18.33 80.67 37.00
CA LEU A 4 19.37 81.72 37.09
C LEU A 4 19.98 82.02 38.47
N HIS A 5 21.21 81.56 38.67
CA HIS A 5 22.35 82.45 38.37
C HIS A 5 23.56 81.67 37.81
N SER A 6 24.45 82.40 37.16
CA SER A 6 25.56 81.93 36.33
C SER A 6 26.87 82.56 36.81
N GLU A 7 27.93 82.35 36.01
CA GLU A 7 29.26 82.97 36.05
C GLU A 7 30.30 82.39 37.03
N CYS A 8 31.62 82.36 36.76
CA CYS A 8 32.50 82.05 35.60
C CYS A 8 33.93 82.56 35.95
N LEU A 9 34.97 82.18 35.17
CA LEU A 9 36.37 82.68 35.20
C LEU A 9 37.21 82.19 36.41
N GLN A 10 38.54 81.97 36.40
CA GLN A 10 39.66 81.99 35.40
C GLN A 10 40.92 81.34 36.09
N ASP A 11 42.05 80.91 35.47
CA ASP A 11 42.50 80.70 34.07
C ASP A 11 43.76 79.78 34.01
N GLU A 12 44.34 79.59 32.80
CA GLU A 12 45.78 79.42 32.47
C GLU A 12 46.62 78.18 32.93
N HIS A 13 46.85 77.29 31.95
CA HIS A 13 48.17 76.92 31.36
C HIS A 13 49.35 76.22 32.11
N LYS A 14 49.94 75.27 31.34
CA LYS A 14 51.37 74.87 31.16
C LYS A 14 52.00 73.70 31.96
N THR A 15 52.25 72.64 31.18
CA THR A 15 53.45 71.76 31.12
C THR A 15 54.71 72.15 31.91
N GLU A 16 55.33 71.21 32.64
CA GLU A 16 56.55 70.50 32.19
C GLU A 16 57.02 69.34 33.13
N LYS A 17 58.08 68.63 32.71
CA LYS A 17 58.62 67.38 33.27
C LYS A 17 59.34 67.57 34.63
N SER A 18 59.44 66.49 35.43
CA SER A 18 60.70 66.20 36.14
C SER A 18 60.85 64.73 36.59
N ALA A 19 62.05 64.36 37.04
CA ALA A 19 62.58 62.99 37.03
C ALA A 19 62.63 62.28 38.41
N ARG A 20 62.82 60.96 38.34
CA ARG A 20 63.14 60.03 39.45
C ARG A 20 64.17 60.59 40.44
N ARG A 21 63.96 60.32 41.73
CA ARG A 21 65.03 60.23 42.74
C ARG A 21 64.97 58.92 43.52
N LYS A 22 66.16 58.40 43.82
CA LYS A 22 66.47 57.17 44.55
C LYS A 22 66.66 57.51 46.05
N ARG A 23 66.30 56.60 46.97
CA ARG A 23 66.76 56.63 48.37
C ARG A 23 67.07 55.22 48.86
N GLU A 24 67.98 55.17 49.83
CA GLU A 24 68.60 53.98 50.41
C GLU A 24 68.17 53.89 51.89
N ASP A 25 68.04 52.67 52.41
CA ASP A 25 67.72 52.42 53.82
C ASP A 25 68.96 52.48 54.72
N LYS A 26 68.72 52.77 56.01
CA LYS A 26 69.74 52.80 57.06
C LYS A 26 69.37 51.86 58.20
N GLU A 27 70.37 51.11 58.64
CA GLU A 27 70.37 50.23 59.82
C GLU A 27 70.81 51.01 61.08
N LEU A 28 70.30 50.65 62.26
CA LEU A 28 70.74 51.18 63.56
C LEU A 28 70.74 50.08 64.63
N ASP A 29 71.76 50.16 65.49
CA ASP A 29 72.17 49.14 66.48
C ASP A 29 71.61 49.41 67.90
N GLY A 30 71.66 48.40 68.78
CA GLY A 30 71.18 48.47 70.16
C GLY A 30 71.83 47.42 71.08
N HIS A 31 72.66 47.87 72.01
CA HIS A 31 73.62 47.04 72.78
C HIS A 31 73.32 47.04 74.28
N VAL A 32 73.35 45.87 74.97
CA VAL A 32 73.39 45.76 76.45
C VAL A 32 74.30 44.61 76.89
N VAL A 33 75.02 44.81 78.01
CA VAL A 33 76.19 44.04 78.48
C VAL A 33 75.90 43.29 79.79
N VAL A 34 76.50 42.10 79.99
CA VAL A 34 77.05 41.43 81.21
C VAL A 34 77.46 40.00 80.75
N GLY A 35 78.50 39.29 81.19
CA GLY A 35 79.56 39.47 82.20
C GLY A 35 80.33 38.13 82.34
N THR A 36 81.57 38.13 82.85
CA THR A 36 82.53 37.00 82.74
C THR A 36 82.25 35.80 83.66
N THR A 37 82.63 34.58 83.23
CA THR A 37 83.51 33.63 83.99
C THR A 37 83.79 32.34 83.19
N ALA A 38 84.92 31.68 83.47
CA ALA A 38 85.38 30.47 82.79
C ALA A 38 84.90 29.17 83.46
N GLY A 39 84.64 28.12 82.67
CA GLY A 39 84.22 26.81 83.19
C GLY A 39 84.42 25.66 82.18
N LYS A 40 84.89 24.51 82.67
CA LYS A 40 85.20 23.27 81.90
C LYS A 40 83.98 22.67 81.16
N PRO A 41 84.20 21.87 80.10
CA PRO A 41 83.12 21.37 79.25
C PRO A 41 82.20 20.39 79.99
N ARG A 42 80.88 20.63 79.91
CA ARG A 42 79.84 19.66 80.27
C ARG A 42 79.00 19.34 79.05
N GLN A 43 78.79 18.04 78.80
CA GLN A 43 78.03 17.55 77.65
C GLN A 43 76.56 18.03 77.69
N PRO A 44 75.97 18.43 76.55
CA PRO A 44 74.54 18.66 76.48
C PRO A 44 73.77 17.33 76.42
N LYS A 45 72.88 17.20 77.41
CA LYS A 45 71.81 16.21 77.58
C LYS A 45 70.99 15.93 76.30
N PRO A 46 70.22 14.82 76.23
CA PRO A 46 69.44 14.40 75.04
C PRO A 46 68.46 15.44 74.45
N GLU A 47 68.12 16.50 75.17
CA GLU A 47 67.28 17.62 74.68
C GLU A 47 67.91 18.36 73.48
N GLY A 48 69.23 18.48 73.44
CA GLY A 48 69.93 19.18 72.35
C GLY A 48 69.77 18.52 70.97
N LYS A 49 69.42 17.22 70.91
CA LYS A 49 69.07 16.55 69.65
C LYS A 49 67.64 16.88 69.19
N LYS A 50 66.69 17.01 70.13
CA LYS A 50 65.29 17.39 69.83
C LYS A 50 65.18 18.83 69.37
N LEU A 51 65.90 19.76 70.00
CA LEU A 51 65.97 21.16 69.59
C LEU A 51 66.60 21.32 68.20
N ARG A 52 67.71 20.63 67.89
CA ARG A 52 68.28 20.63 66.53
C ARG A 52 67.34 20.06 65.48
N LYS A 53 66.57 19.01 65.80
CA LYS A 53 65.57 18.47 64.86
C LYS A 53 64.45 19.48 64.57
N LYS A 54 63.90 20.13 65.61
CA LYS A 54 62.90 21.19 65.44
C LYS A 54 63.42 22.40 64.67
N LEU A 55 64.68 22.79 64.88
CA LEU A 55 65.31 23.86 64.10
C LEU A 55 65.32 23.52 62.61
N HIS A 56 65.74 22.29 62.28
CA HIS A 56 65.77 21.81 60.88
C HIS A 56 64.38 21.66 60.27
N GLU A 57 63.39 21.20 61.04
CA GLU A 57 61.98 21.15 60.62
C GLU A 57 61.45 22.57 60.31
N PHE A 58 61.76 23.57 61.13
CA PHE A 58 61.39 24.96 60.87
C PHE A 58 62.17 25.60 59.71
N GLU A 59 63.46 25.27 59.53
CA GLU A 59 64.24 25.72 58.37
C GLU A 59 63.62 25.17 57.06
N GLN A 60 63.26 23.88 57.03
CA GLN A 60 62.61 23.25 55.89
C GLN A 60 61.19 23.79 55.63
N GLU A 61 60.41 24.07 56.68
CA GLU A 61 59.10 24.72 56.57
C GLU A 61 59.25 26.14 56.00
N ASN A 62 60.24 26.91 56.47
CA ASN A 62 60.49 28.28 56.03
C ASN A 62 60.99 28.34 54.57
N GLU A 63 61.85 27.41 54.14
CA GLU A 63 62.22 27.24 52.72
C GLU A 63 60.99 26.90 51.85
N THR A 64 60.10 26.03 52.34
CA THR A 64 58.88 25.64 51.64
C THR A 64 57.91 26.81 51.51
N LEU A 65 57.74 27.60 52.57
CA LEU A 65 56.93 28.83 52.56
C LEU A 65 57.53 29.90 51.65
N ALA A 66 58.84 30.12 51.68
CA ALA A 66 59.52 31.06 50.79
C ALA A 66 59.32 30.69 49.30
N LYS A 67 59.38 29.39 48.98
CA LYS A 67 59.09 28.89 47.63
C LYS A 67 57.62 29.13 47.23
N ALA A 68 56.66 28.81 48.09
CA ALA A 68 55.24 29.03 47.82
C ALA A 68 54.90 30.54 47.63
N ILE A 69 55.54 31.42 48.41
CA ILE A 69 55.43 32.88 48.25
C ILE A 69 56.00 33.33 46.90
N SER A 70 57.12 32.77 46.46
CA SER A 70 57.71 33.06 45.14
C SER A 70 56.76 32.66 44.00
N GLU A 71 56.21 31.44 44.05
CA GLU A 71 55.24 30.93 43.07
C GLU A 71 53.97 31.80 43.01
N LYS A 72 53.42 32.20 44.16
CA LYS A 72 52.25 33.09 44.23
C LYS A 72 52.55 34.50 43.72
N ASN A 73 53.76 35.03 43.95
CA ASN A 73 54.18 36.32 43.37
C ASN A 73 54.33 36.26 41.84
N MET A 74 54.79 35.13 41.29
CA MET A 74 54.81 34.90 39.84
C MET A 74 53.39 34.85 39.25
N GLU A 75 52.46 34.17 39.92
CA GLU A 75 51.03 34.11 39.54
C GLU A 75 50.39 35.49 39.55
N ILE A 76 50.58 36.29 40.62
CA ILE A 76 50.11 37.68 40.70
C ILE A 76 50.69 38.53 39.55
N THR A 77 51.96 38.31 39.18
CA THR A 77 52.62 39.03 38.08
C THR A 77 52.12 38.60 36.69
N ALA A 78 51.63 37.36 36.54
CA ALA A 78 50.94 36.91 35.33
C ALA A 78 49.53 37.48 35.24
N LEU A 79 48.77 37.45 36.34
CA LEU A 79 47.41 38.01 36.41
C LEU A 79 47.39 39.52 36.15
N LYS A 80 48.33 40.30 36.73
CA LYS A 80 48.47 41.73 36.44
C LYS A 80 48.66 42.01 34.94
N ARG A 81 49.59 41.32 34.28
CA ARG A 81 49.79 41.43 32.82
C ARG A 81 48.54 41.07 32.01
N SER A 82 47.75 40.09 32.47
CA SER A 82 46.47 39.75 31.82
C SER A 82 45.43 40.86 31.97
N VAL A 83 45.37 41.52 33.14
CA VAL A 83 44.48 42.66 33.38
C VAL A 83 44.91 43.87 32.54
N ASP A 84 46.21 44.19 32.52
CA ASP A 84 46.76 45.28 31.71
C ASP A 84 46.46 45.07 30.22
N SER A 85 46.66 43.85 29.70
CA SER A 85 46.31 43.49 28.32
C SER A 85 44.82 43.61 28.02
N LEU A 86 43.94 43.28 28.98
CA LEU A 86 42.50 43.39 28.80
C LEU A 86 42.05 44.86 28.81
N ASN A 87 42.73 45.68 29.62
CA ASN A 87 42.51 47.12 29.70
C ASN A 87 42.97 47.84 28.42
N ASP A 88 44.10 47.44 27.81
CA ASP A 88 44.53 47.96 26.49
C ASP A 88 43.54 47.60 25.38
N VAL A 89 42.96 46.39 25.40
CA VAL A 89 41.87 46.02 24.48
C VAL A 89 40.62 46.87 24.71
N LEU A 90 40.23 47.10 25.98
CA LEU A 90 39.05 47.90 26.32
C LEU A 90 39.22 49.38 25.94
N ASN A 91 40.43 49.92 26.07
CA ASN A 91 40.75 51.32 25.74
C ASN A 91 41.04 51.55 24.25
N SER A 92 41.20 50.50 23.45
CA SER A 92 41.40 50.60 21.99
C SER A 92 40.11 50.46 21.16
N VAL A 93 38.96 50.17 21.79
CA VAL A 93 37.64 50.19 21.14
C VAL A 93 37.04 51.61 21.21
N PRO A 94 36.79 52.28 20.06
CA PRO A 94 36.17 53.61 20.06
C PRO A 94 34.73 53.58 20.59
N ILE A 95 34.38 54.57 21.42
CA ILE A 95 33.10 54.67 22.13
C ILE A 95 31.87 54.66 21.19
N ASP A 96 32.03 55.10 19.94
CA ASP A 96 30.96 55.15 18.94
C ASP A 96 30.47 53.76 18.51
N GLU A 97 31.35 52.75 18.44
CA GLU A 97 30.94 51.38 18.07
C GLU A 97 30.09 50.71 19.16
N LEU A 98 30.37 51.03 20.44
CA LEU A 98 29.54 50.57 21.57
C LEU A 98 28.10 51.14 21.50
N ARG A 99 27.93 52.37 21.01
CA ARG A 99 26.62 53.02 20.88
C ARG A 99 25.79 52.40 19.75
N CYS A 100 26.42 51.96 18.67
CA CYS A 100 25.77 51.25 17.56
C CYS A 100 25.13 49.93 17.99
N ASN A 101 25.80 49.15 18.86
CA ASN A 101 25.28 47.88 19.35
C ASN A 101 23.97 48.03 20.16
N SER A 102 23.83 49.10 20.94
CA SER A 102 22.60 49.43 21.66
C SER A 102 21.42 49.73 20.71
N SER A 103 21.69 50.41 19.59
CA SER A 103 20.69 50.69 18.55
C SER A 103 20.20 49.42 17.84
N ILE A 104 21.13 48.51 17.52
CA ILE A 104 20.82 47.21 16.90
C ILE A 104 19.98 46.35 17.86
N ALA A 105 20.37 46.24 19.13
CA ALA A 105 19.62 45.51 20.15
C ALA A 105 18.20 46.08 20.34
N SER A 106 18.08 47.42 20.45
CA SER A 106 16.78 48.11 20.56
C SER A 106 15.87 47.84 19.37
N THR A 107 16.42 47.89 18.15
CA THR A 107 15.70 47.57 16.92
C THR A 107 15.21 46.12 16.93
N LYS A 108 16.06 45.18 17.35
CA LYS A 108 15.69 43.75 17.38
C LYS A 108 14.63 43.44 18.44
N ILE A 109 14.67 44.10 19.59
CA ILE A 109 13.63 44.00 20.63
C ILE A 109 12.27 44.47 20.09
N VAL A 110 12.23 45.57 19.34
CA VAL A 110 10.98 46.07 18.71
C VAL A 110 10.48 45.12 17.62
N GLU A 111 11.37 44.58 16.78
CA GLU A 111 11.03 43.61 15.74
C GLU A 111 10.46 42.30 16.34
N LEU A 112 11.15 41.74 17.35
CA LEU A 112 10.69 40.55 18.07
C LEU A 112 9.37 40.80 18.81
N SER A 113 9.17 42.00 19.37
CA SER A 113 7.91 42.40 20.00
C SER A 113 6.75 42.48 18.99
N LYS A 114 7.00 43.02 17.77
CA LYS A 114 6.03 43.00 16.67
C LYS A 114 5.71 41.56 16.25
N LYS A 115 6.73 40.71 16.07
CA LYS A 115 6.55 39.29 15.73
C LYS A 115 5.80 38.52 16.82
N ASN A 116 6.04 38.80 18.10
CA ASN A 116 5.30 38.19 19.22
C ASN A 116 3.81 38.58 19.21
N ARG A 117 3.50 39.86 18.95
CA ARG A 117 2.11 40.33 18.77
C ARG A 117 1.43 39.66 17.57
N GLN A 118 2.13 39.54 16.44
CA GLN A 118 1.61 38.86 15.24
C GLN A 118 1.31 37.38 15.50
N MET A 119 2.27 36.62 16.07
CA MET A 119 2.06 35.21 16.40
C MET A 119 0.93 35.01 17.42
N ARG A 120 0.71 35.94 18.36
CA ARG A 120 -0.46 35.92 19.27
C ARG A 120 -1.78 36.12 18.52
N ALA A 121 -1.83 37.04 17.55
CA ALA A 121 -3.02 37.25 16.72
C ALA A 121 -3.34 36.02 15.86
N GLU A 122 -2.32 35.41 15.25
CA GLU A 122 -2.43 34.16 14.48
C GLU A 122 -2.87 32.98 15.35
N LEU A 123 -2.32 32.83 16.56
CA LEU A 123 -2.71 31.80 17.52
C LEU A 123 -4.18 31.96 17.94
N VAL A 124 -4.65 33.19 18.21
CA VAL A 124 -6.08 33.46 18.51
C VAL A 124 -6.97 33.16 17.30
N GLN A 125 -6.53 33.52 16.08
CA GLN A 125 -7.26 33.18 14.86
C GLN A 125 -7.35 31.66 14.65
N MET A 126 -6.26 30.92 14.86
CA MET A 126 -6.21 29.46 14.74
C MET A 126 -7.06 28.78 15.82
N LYS A 127 -7.05 29.26 17.07
CA LYS A 127 -7.99 28.81 18.12
C LYS A 127 -9.44 29.07 17.73
N SER A 128 -9.77 30.22 17.13
CA SER A 128 -11.12 30.50 16.63
C SER A 128 -11.53 29.54 15.51
N ARG A 129 -10.60 29.17 14.61
CA ARG A 129 -10.84 28.16 13.56
C ARG A 129 -11.01 26.75 14.14
N LEU A 130 -10.20 26.39 15.14
CA LEU A 130 -10.30 25.10 15.83
C LEU A 130 -11.65 24.96 16.55
N ASN A 131 -12.03 25.94 17.37
CA ASN A 131 -13.33 25.94 18.05
C ASN A 131 -14.52 25.85 17.07
N LYS A 132 -14.43 26.43 15.86
CA LYS A 132 -15.44 26.27 14.80
C LYS A 132 -15.48 24.85 14.24
N LYS A 133 -14.32 24.18 14.13
CA LYS A 133 -14.21 22.78 13.71
C LYS A 133 -14.68 21.82 14.81
N ASP A 134 -14.35 22.08 16.07
CA ASP A 134 -14.88 21.33 17.21
C ASP A 134 -16.40 21.46 17.30
N ALA A 135 -16.97 22.66 17.11
CA ALA A 135 -18.41 22.85 17.04
C ALA A 135 -19.05 22.11 15.85
N GLN A 136 -18.35 22.01 14.71
CA GLN A 136 -18.77 21.21 13.56
C GLN A 136 -18.73 19.70 13.86
N ILE A 137 -17.69 19.22 14.54
CA ILE A 137 -17.53 17.82 14.98
C ILE A 137 -18.64 17.45 15.96
N ASN A 138 -18.82 18.23 17.04
CA ASN A 138 -19.90 18.03 18.02
C ASN A 138 -21.30 17.99 17.36
N LYS A 139 -21.52 18.79 16.31
CA LYS A 139 -22.77 18.74 15.53
C LYS A 139 -22.89 17.42 14.76
N LEU A 140 -21.85 17.00 14.06
CA LEU A 140 -21.83 15.73 13.31
C LEU A 140 -21.96 14.51 14.22
N GLU A 141 -21.32 14.51 15.40
CA GLU A 141 -21.47 13.47 16.42
C GLU A 141 -22.91 13.39 16.95
N LYS A 142 -23.55 14.54 17.17
CA LYS A 142 -24.97 14.60 17.57
C LYS A 142 -25.92 14.12 16.47
N GLU A 143 -25.62 14.45 15.21
CA GLU A 143 -26.37 13.95 14.05
C GLU A 143 -26.17 12.45 13.86
N LEU A 144 -24.94 11.94 14.02
CA LEU A 144 -24.61 10.51 13.95
C LEU A 144 -25.30 9.74 15.07
N LYS A 145 -25.25 10.21 16.32
CA LYS A 145 -25.98 9.58 17.44
C LYS A 145 -27.49 9.58 17.22
N SER A 146 -28.07 10.68 16.72
CA SER A 146 -29.50 10.71 16.36
C SER A 146 -29.82 9.75 15.21
N ASN A 147 -28.89 9.51 14.29
CA ASN A 147 -29.03 8.53 13.22
C ASN A 147 -28.90 7.09 13.74
N GLU A 148 -27.99 6.82 14.67
CA GLU A 148 -27.91 5.54 15.39
C GLU A 148 -29.21 5.26 16.15
N GLU A 149 -29.76 6.22 16.88
CA GLU A 149 -31.05 6.10 17.57
C GLU A 149 -32.21 5.79 16.60
N LYS A 150 -32.26 6.44 15.43
CA LYS A 150 -33.23 6.12 14.36
C LYS A 150 -33.01 4.72 13.77
N THR A 151 -31.75 4.32 13.58
CA THR A 151 -31.40 2.97 13.09
C THR A 151 -31.74 1.90 14.12
N HIS A 152 -31.62 2.20 15.42
CA HIS A 152 -32.02 1.33 16.51
C HIS A 152 -33.55 1.21 16.61
N GLN A 153 -34.31 2.30 16.47
CA GLN A 153 -35.77 2.26 16.37
C GLN A 153 -36.24 1.48 15.13
N HIS A 154 -35.55 1.62 14.00
CA HIS A 154 -35.81 0.83 12.79
C HIS A 154 -35.45 -0.66 12.98
N SER A 155 -34.43 -0.96 13.80
CA SER A 155 -34.05 -2.33 14.19
C SER A 155 -35.07 -2.96 15.15
N GLU A 156 -35.61 -2.19 16.11
CA GLU A 156 -36.69 -2.62 17.01
C GLU A 156 -38.01 -2.86 16.25
N LEU A 157 -38.34 -2.02 15.27
CA LEU A 157 -39.47 -2.24 14.35
C LEU A 157 -39.30 -3.50 13.50
N ILE A 158 -38.06 -3.82 13.07
CA ILE A 158 -37.76 -5.08 12.37
C ILE A 158 -37.84 -6.30 13.31
N LYS A 159 -37.56 -6.15 14.61
CA LYS A 159 -37.72 -7.22 15.61
C LYS A 159 -39.17 -7.53 15.99
N LYS A 160 -40.12 -6.62 15.72
CA LYS A 160 -41.56 -6.86 15.91
C LYS A 160 -42.27 -7.20 14.59
N GLY A 161 -42.04 -8.42 14.10
CA GLY A 161 -42.94 -9.18 13.19
C GLY A 161 -43.12 -8.65 11.75
N ASN A 162 -43.55 -7.41 11.58
CA ASN A 162 -44.21 -6.96 10.35
C ASN A 162 -43.26 -6.86 9.13
N ALA A 163 -41.98 -6.57 9.34
CA ALA A 163 -41.02 -6.43 8.24
C ALA A 163 -40.74 -7.75 7.50
N ALA A 164 -40.87 -8.89 8.18
CA ALA A 164 -40.72 -10.20 7.55
C ALA A 164 -41.93 -10.51 6.64
N ASP A 165 -43.14 -10.25 7.13
CA ASP A 165 -44.39 -10.49 6.39
C ASP A 165 -44.52 -9.54 5.19
N ASP A 166 -44.17 -8.25 5.32
CA ASP A 166 -44.14 -7.30 4.21
C ASP A 166 -43.14 -7.71 3.12
N LEU A 167 -41.95 -8.19 3.51
CA LEU A 167 -40.97 -8.72 2.55
C LEU A 167 -41.46 -10.01 1.88
N GLN A 168 -42.09 -10.92 2.63
CA GLN A 168 -42.64 -12.16 2.11
C GLN A 168 -43.81 -11.91 1.13
N LEU A 169 -44.69 -10.96 1.44
CA LEU A 169 -45.76 -10.51 0.56
C LEU A 169 -45.20 -9.85 -0.71
N LYS A 170 -44.13 -9.05 -0.58
CA LYS A 170 -43.45 -8.41 -1.72
C LYS A 170 -42.74 -9.43 -2.63
N ILE A 171 -42.10 -10.44 -2.05
CA ILE A 171 -41.50 -11.57 -2.78
C ILE A 171 -42.59 -12.35 -3.52
N SER A 172 -43.69 -12.68 -2.86
CA SER A 172 -44.83 -13.40 -3.46
C SER A 172 -45.43 -12.62 -4.64
N ASN A 173 -45.67 -11.31 -4.47
CA ASN A 173 -46.13 -10.42 -5.53
C ASN A 173 -45.14 -10.32 -6.70
N MET A 174 -43.82 -10.33 -6.45
CA MET A 174 -42.81 -10.36 -7.50
C MET A 174 -42.78 -11.70 -8.25
N GLN A 175 -42.91 -12.82 -7.55
CA GLN A 175 -42.98 -14.15 -8.16
C GLN A 175 -44.23 -14.31 -9.03
N GLN A 176 -45.39 -13.83 -8.57
CA GLN A 176 -46.62 -13.80 -9.36
C GLN A 176 -46.44 -12.97 -10.64
N LYS A 177 -45.94 -11.73 -10.55
CA LYS A 177 -45.68 -10.88 -11.73
C LYS A 177 -44.68 -11.51 -12.71
N LEU A 178 -43.70 -12.26 -12.21
CA LEU A 178 -42.74 -12.98 -13.04
C LEU A 178 -43.42 -14.15 -13.78
N PHE A 179 -44.32 -14.88 -13.11
CA PHE A 179 -45.13 -15.94 -13.72
C PHE A 179 -46.09 -15.39 -14.78
N GLU A 180 -46.80 -14.30 -14.48
CA GLU A 180 -47.66 -13.58 -15.43
C GLU A 180 -46.86 -13.09 -16.66
N SER A 181 -45.66 -12.55 -16.45
CA SER A 181 -44.76 -12.11 -17.53
C SER A 181 -44.27 -13.29 -18.39
N ARG A 182 -43.93 -14.44 -17.79
CA ARG A 182 -43.59 -15.67 -18.54
C ARG A 182 -44.76 -16.16 -19.38
N ASN A 183 -45.96 -16.20 -18.82
CA ASN A 183 -47.17 -16.61 -19.55
C ASN A 183 -47.49 -15.65 -20.70
N LYS A 184 -47.36 -14.33 -20.49
CA LYS A 184 -47.52 -13.34 -21.56
C LYS A 184 -46.46 -13.46 -22.65
N ASN A 185 -45.23 -13.83 -22.32
CA ASN A 185 -44.17 -14.09 -23.29
C ASN A 185 -44.48 -15.34 -24.14
N LEU A 186 -44.94 -16.43 -23.51
CA LEU A 186 -45.40 -17.64 -24.19
C LEU A 186 -46.59 -17.36 -25.13
N GLU A 187 -47.56 -16.56 -24.67
CA GLU A 187 -48.69 -16.14 -25.49
C GLU A 187 -48.23 -15.31 -26.71
N LEU A 188 -47.34 -14.34 -26.52
CA LEU A 188 -46.75 -13.59 -27.63
C LEU A 188 -45.94 -14.46 -28.59
N GLN A 189 -45.24 -15.50 -28.11
CA GLN A 189 -44.60 -16.49 -29.00
C GLN A 189 -45.61 -17.30 -29.80
N ASN A 190 -46.75 -17.67 -29.21
CA ASN A 190 -47.81 -18.40 -29.90
C ASN A 190 -48.50 -17.52 -30.94
N GLN A 191 -48.78 -16.26 -30.62
CA GLN A 191 -49.30 -15.27 -31.57
C GLN A 191 -48.30 -15.01 -32.71
N LEU A 192 -47.00 -14.91 -32.42
CA LEU A 192 -45.96 -14.79 -33.45
C LEU A 192 -45.92 -16.02 -34.37
N LYS A 193 -46.00 -17.25 -33.83
CA LYS A 193 -46.09 -18.48 -34.63
C LYS A 193 -47.36 -18.54 -35.46
N LEU A 194 -48.48 -18.05 -34.94
CA LEU A 194 -49.74 -17.97 -35.67
C LEU A 194 -49.65 -16.95 -36.82
N ALA A 195 -49.12 -15.76 -36.57
CA ALA A 195 -48.89 -14.75 -37.60
C ALA A 195 -47.93 -15.26 -38.69
N GLN A 196 -46.85 -15.96 -38.31
CA GLN A 196 -45.95 -16.64 -39.26
C GLN A 196 -46.71 -17.67 -40.12
N LYS A 197 -47.62 -18.46 -39.55
CA LYS A 197 -48.46 -19.41 -40.31
C LYS A 197 -49.44 -18.70 -41.26
N CYS A 198 -50.08 -17.62 -40.83
CA CYS A 198 -50.97 -16.83 -41.70
C CYS A 198 -50.21 -16.24 -42.88
N LEU A 199 -49.06 -15.59 -42.64
CA LEU A 199 -48.19 -15.07 -43.69
C LEU A 199 -47.68 -16.17 -44.62
N GLN A 200 -47.34 -17.36 -44.11
CA GLN A 200 -46.94 -18.50 -44.94
C GLN A 200 -48.10 -19.02 -45.81
N HIS A 201 -49.35 -18.93 -45.33
CA HIS A 201 -50.52 -19.30 -46.11
C HIS A 201 -50.84 -18.27 -47.21
N GLU A 202 -50.70 -16.97 -46.92
CA GLU A 202 -50.89 -15.87 -47.88
C GLU A 202 -49.82 -15.82 -48.99
N ILE A 203 -48.57 -16.14 -48.65
CA ILE A 203 -47.42 -16.10 -49.58
C ILE A 203 -47.23 -17.45 -50.31
N GLY A 204 -47.93 -18.50 -49.88
CA GLY A 204 -47.88 -19.85 -50.42
C GLY A 204 -46.87 -20.76 -49.70
N GLU A 205 -47.22 -22.04 -49.54
CA GLU A 205 -46.51 -23.02 -48.71
C GLU A 205 -45.02 -23.22 -49.09
N SER A 206 -44.63 -22.87 -50.32
CA SER A 206 -43.26 -22.92 -50.83
C SER A 206 -42.27 -21.94 -50.18
N PHE A 207 -42.72 -20.97 -49.34
CA PHE A 207 -41.86 -19.96 -48.73
C PHE A 207 -41.75 -20.10 -47.20
N ASN A 208 -40.55 -20.43 -46.70
CA ASN A 208 -40.26 -20.50 -45.27
C ASN A 208 -39.72 -19.15 -44.75
N ILE A 209 -40.53 -18.48 -43.92
CA ILE A 209 -40.23 -17.16 -43.34
C ILE A 209 -39.00 -17.19 -42.41
N ASN A 210 -38.78 -18.28 -41.66
CA ASN A 210 -37.62 -18.42 -40.78
C ASN A 210 -36.32 -18.53 -41.60
N THR A 211 -36.37 -19.22 -42.76
CA THR A 211 -35.26 -19.26 -43.70
C THR A 211 -34.97 -17.87 -44.28
N LEU A 212 -36.00 -17.07 -44.56
CA LEU A 212 -35.82 -15.69 -45.05
C LEU A 212 -35.18 -14.77 -43.99
N ALA A 213 -35.63 -14.86 -42.74
CA ALA A 213 -35.08 -14.10 -41.62
C ALA A 213 -33.62 -14.47 -41.30
N ALA A 214 -33.29 -15.76 -41.31
CA ALA A 214 -31.91 -16.24 -41.10
C ALA A 214 -30.97 -15.82 -42.24
N ASN A 215 -31.45 -15.79 -43.48
CA ASN A 215 -30.68 -15.35 -44.65
C ASN A 215 -30.58 -13.82 -44.79
N LEU A 216 -31.21 -13.02 -43.92
CA LEU A 216 -31.17 -11.56 -44.03
C LEU A 216 -29.74 -11.00 -43.83
N ASN A 217 -28.91 -11.71 -43.07
CA ASN A 217 -27.52 -11.35 -42.78
C ASN A 217 -26.50 -11.92 -43.79
N GLN A 218 -26.93 -12.68 -44.81
CA GLN A 218 -26.08 -13.18 -45.89
C GLN A 218 -26.61 -12.67 -47.24
N ALA A 219 -25.76 -11.95 -47.98
CA ALA A 219 -26.17 -11.04 -49.06
C ALA A 219 -26.68 -11.72 -50.36
N ASN A 220 -27.83 -12.39 -50.30
CA ASN A 220 -28.51 -12.98 -51.47
C ASN A 220 -29.14 -11.93 -52.42
N TRP A 221 -29.18 -10.66 -52.02
CA TRP A 221 -29.65 -9.54 -52.84
C TRP A 221 -28.87 -9.39 -54.16
N ARG A 222 -27.55 -9.66 -54.15
CA ARG A 222 -26.70 -9.58 -55.35
C ARG A 222 -27.05 -10.67 -56.37
N GLY A 223 -27.35 -11.89 -55.92
CA GLY A 223 -27.79 -12.98 -56.78
C GLY A 223 -29.18 -12.74 -57.38
N ARG A 224 -30.14 -12.26 -56.57
CA ARG A 224 -31.47 -11.86 -57.07
C ARG A 224 -31.41 -10.74 -58.10
N ALA A 225 -30.59 -9.71 -57.88
CA ALA A 225 -30.40 -8.63 -58.86
C ALA A 225 -29.85 -9.15 -60.20
N GLN A 226 -28.85 -10.05 -60.16
CA GLN A 226 -28.30 -10.71 -61.35
C GLN A 226 -29.38 -11.52 -62.12
N GLN A 227 -30.25 -12.22 -61.38
CA GLN A 227 -31.31 -13.06 -61.94
C GLN A 227 -32.45 -12.21 -62.55
N ILE A 228 -32.81 -11.09 -61.92
CA ILE A 228 -33.76 -10.11 -62.46
C ILE A 228 -33.22 -9.51 -63.76
N LEU A 229 -31.95 -9.07 -63.80
CA LEU A 229 -31.33 -8.54 -65.02
C LEU A 229 -31.32 -9.58 -66.15
N SER A 230 -30.99 -10.83 -65.86
CA SER A 230 -31.02 -11.92 -66.86
C SER A 230 -32.42 -12.18 -67.41
N LEU A 231 -33.45 -12.16 -66.55
CA LEU A 231 -34.84 -12.31 -66.98
C LEU A 231 -35.34 -11.09 -67.77
N GLN A 232 -35.00 -9.87 -67.36
CA GLN A 232 -35.31 -8.64 -68.09
C GLN A 232 -34.70 -8.65 -69.49
N GLN A 233 -33.42 -9.00 -69.61
CA GLN A 233 -32.73 -9.12 -70.89
C GLN A 233 -33.40 -10.18 -71.79
N LYS A 234 -33.84 -11.31 -71.21
CA LYS A 234 -34.54 -12.37 -71.96
C LYS A 234 -35.96 -11.98 -72.38
N VAL A 235 -36.68 -11.20 -71.57
CA VAL A 235 -37.95 -10.58 -71.97
C VAL A 235 -37.73 -9.57 -73.10
N GLN A 236 -36.63 -8.82 -73.08
CA GLN A 236 -36.27 -7.87 -74.14
C GLN A 236 -35.93 -8.59 -75.46
N GLU A 237 -35.16 -9.69 -75.39
CA GLU A 237 -34.89 -10.57 -76.54
C GLU A 237 -36.19 -11.19 -77.11
N LEU A 238 -37.08 -11.68 -76.24
CA LEU A 238 -38.36 -12.25 -76.66
C LEU A 238 -39.28 -11.19 -77.28
N LYS A 239 -39.32 -9.97 -76.76
CA LYS A 239 -40.06 -8.85 -77.37
C LYS A 239 -39.53 -8.52 -78.76
N ALA A 240 -38.21 -8.38 -78.93
CA ALA A 240 -37.61 -8.14 -80.24
C ALA A 240 -37.86 -9.31 -81.24
N ARG A 241 -37.92 -10.55 -80.77
CA ARG A 241 -38.35 -11.70 -81.59
C ARG A 241 -39.82 -11.63 -81.99
N LEU A 242 -40.69 -11.12 -81.12
CA LEU A 242 -42.12 -10.97 -81.38
C LEU A 242 -42.38 -9.84 -82.38
N GLU A 243 -41.71 -8.70 -82.19
CA GLU A 243 -41.71 -7.56 -83.12
C GLU A 243 -41.19 -7.97 -84.52
N SER A 244 -40.07 -8.71 -84.59
CA SER A 244 -39.58 -9.28 -85.87
C SER A 244 -40.44 -10.42 -86.45
N TYR A 245 -41.47 -10.88 -85.74
CA TYR A 245 -42.48 -11.81 -86.23
C TYR A 245 -43.74 -11.09 -86.72
N GLU A 246 -44.14 -10.00 -86.04
CA GLU A 246 -45.21 -9.09 -86.48
C GLU A 246 -44.84 -8.29 -87.74
N ASP A 247 -43.57 -7.86 -87.88
CA ASP A 247 -43.04 -7.30 -89.14
C ASP A 247 -43.16 -8.29 -90.31
N ARG A 248 -42.91 -9.59 -90.07
CA ARG A 248 -43.04 -10.66 -91.08
C ARG A 248 -44.48 -11.06 -91.37
N LEU A 249 -45.42 -10.75 -90.48
CA LEU A 249 -46.86 -10.93 -90.70
C LEU A 249 -47.47 -9.76 -91.47
N SER A 250 -46.93 -8.55 -91.26
CA SER A 250 -47.35 -7.34 -91.97
C SER A 250 -47.06 -7.38 -93.48
N ASP A 251 -46.04 -8.13 -93.90
CA ASP A 251 -45.68 -8.40 -95.31
C ASP A 251 -46.50 -9.55 -95.96
N ARG A 252 -47.59 -10.00 -95.32
CA ARG A 252 -48.40 -11.13 -95.79
C ARG A 252 -49.92 -10.91 -95.69
N SER A 253 -50.36 -9.65 -95.78
CA SER A 253 -51.77 -9.26 -95.68
C SER A 253 -52.54 -9.43 -97.00
N ASP A 254 -52.72 -10.66 -97.47
CA ASP A 254 -53.69 -10.99 -98.53
C ASP A 254 -54.20 -12.44 -98.37
N PHE A 255 -55.20 -12.65 -97.51
CA PHE A 255 -56.47 -13.33 -97.87
C PHE A 255 -57.49 -13.25 -96.72
N VAL A 256 -58.78 -13.30 -97.07
CA VAL A 256 -59.94 -12.89 -96.26
C VAL A 256 -60.34 -13.90 -95.15
N PRO A 257 -60.83 -13.44 -93.98
CA PRO A 257 -61.25 -14.30 -92.87
C PRO A 257 -62.74 -14.71 -92.91
N ILE A 258 -63.12 -15.80 -92.24
CA ILE A 258 -64.46 -16.05 -91.66
C ILE A 258 -64.41 -17.24 -90.65
N PRO A 259 -65.31 -17.33 -89.64
CA PRO A 259 -64.95 -17.87 -88.31
C PRO A 259 -65.82 -19.05 -87.83
N VAL A 260 -65.69 -19.39 -86.53
CA VAL A 260 -66.44 -20.41 -85.75
C VAL A 260 -65.98 -21.85 -86.05
N GLY A 261 -65.82 -22.77 -85.08
CA GLY A 261 -65.87 -22.69 -83.61
C GLY A 261 -66.18 -24.08 -83.01
N ALA A 262 -65.64 -24.35 -81.82
CA ALA A 262 -65.96 -25.47 -80.92
C ALA A 262 -65.79 -26.95 -81.40
N ASP A 263 -64.92 -27.63 -80.63
CA ASP A 263 -65.09 -28.99 -80.07
C ASP A 263 -64.56 -30.26 -80.79
N MET A 264 -64.26 -31.24 -79.92
CA MET A 264 -63.91 -32.66 -80.09
C MET A 264 -62.51 -33.12 -80.55
N ASP A 265 -61.90 -33.86 -79.60
CA ASP A 265 -60.89 -34.91 -79.70
C ASP A 265 -60.78 -35.73 -81.01
N LEU A 266 -59.55 -36.20 -81.31
CA LEU A 266 -59.10 -37.61 -81.21
C LEU A 266 -58.08 -38.03 -82.30
N VAL A 267 -57.17 -38.96 -81.96
CA VAL A 267 -56.26 -39.76 -82.85
C VAL A 267 -55.17 -38.93 -83.61
N THR A 268 -53.90 -39.33 -83.79
CA THR A 268 -53.35 -40.67 -84.06
C THR A 268 -51.83 -40.83 -83.79
N THR A 269 -51.46 -41.93 -83.11
CA THR A 269 -50.15 -42.67 -83.09
C THR A 269 -48.86 -41.98 -82.58
N LYS A 270 -48.11 -42.51 -81.59
CA LYS A 270 -47.43 -43.83 -81.43
C LYS A 270 -46.25 -44.03 -82.42
N THR A 271 -45.06 -44.57 -82.10
CA THR A 271 -44.39 -45.03 -80.84
C THR A 271 -42.89 -45.25 -81.14
N THR A 272 -42.03 -45.31 -80.11
CA THR A 272 -40.66 -45.89 -80.12
C THR A 272 -40.73 -47.45 -80.07
N PRO A 273 -39.65 -48.27 -79.92
CA PRO A 273 -38.20 -48.17 -80.24
C PRO A 273 -37.63 -49.46 -80.94
N ARG A 274 -36.27 -49.55 -81.02
CA ARG A 274 -35.43 -50.78 -80.81
C ARG A 274 -35.12 -51.72 -82.01
N CYS A 275 -34.02 -52.47 -81.84
CA CYS A 275 -33.35 -53.34 -82.80
C CYS A 275 -34.03 -54.69 -83.06
N ALA A 276 -33.75 -55.30 -84.23
CA ALA A 276 -33.03 -56.59 -84.40
C ALA A 276 -33.56 -57.47 -85.56
N ASN A 277 -32.61 -57.96 -86.36
CA ASN A 277 -32.51 -59.26 -87.06
C ASN A 277 -33.65 -59.87 -87.91
N ALA A 278 -33.17 -60.64 -88.91
CA ALA A 278 -33.88 -61.65 -89.70
C ALA A 278 -34.98 -61.13 -90.65
N SER A 279 -35.32 -61.79 -91.75
CA SER A 279 -34.63 -62.76 -92.63
C SER A 279 -35.52 -62.90 -93.88
N LEU A 280 -34.96 -63.41 -94.98
CA LEU A 280 -35.54 -63.79 -96.30
C LEU A 280 -34.77 -63.08 -97.43
N GLY A 281 -34.28 -63.76 -98.48
CA GLY A 281 -34.37 -65.18 -98.81
C GLY A 281 -34.86 -65.37 -100.25
N GLY A 282 -33.97 -65.84 -101.13
CA GLY A 282 -34.25 -66.02 -102.56
C GLY A 282 -33.98 -64.76 -103.39
N GLY A 283 -33.29 -64.84 -104.52
CA GLY A 283 -32.61 -65.98 -105.11
C GLY A 283 -31.82 -65.57 -106.36
N ASP A 284 -30.89 -66.42 -106.79
CA ASP A 284 -30.09 -66.20 -108.00
C ASP A 284 -30.96 -66.07 -109.27
N ALA A 285 -30.56 -65.20 -110.20
CA ALA A 285 -30.01 -65.65 -111.48
C ALA A 285 -29.57 -64.51 -112.43
N ASN A 286 -28.42 -64.73 -113.05
CA ASN A 286 -28.01 -64.30 -114.39
C ASN A 286 -27.81 -62.81 -114.75
N VAL A 287 -26.51 -62.48 -114.84
CA VAL A 287 -25.82 -62.07 -116.09
C VAL A 287 -26.47 -60.94 -116.91
N ALA A 288 -25.82 -59.77 -116.83
CA ALA A 288 -25.65 -58.90 -117.99
C ALA A 288 -24.25 -58.24 -117.94
N THR A 289 -23.27 -58.87 -118.58
CA THR A 289 -21.98 -58.24 -118.88
C THR A 289 -22.18 -57.09 -119.85
N PHE A 290 -21.97 -55.85 -119.40
CA PHE A 290 -21.83 -54.70 -120.28
C PHE A 290 -20.56 -53.89 -119.95
N ASP A 291 -19.40 -54.46 -120.27
CA ASP A 291 -18.15 -53.69 -120.36
C ASP A 291 -17.94 -53.22 -121.79
N ARG A 292 -18.40 -52.00 -122.11
CA ARG A 292 -18.00 -51.32 -123.35
C ARG A 292 -18.08 -49.79 -123.26
N PHE A 293 -16.91 -49.20 -122.93
CA PHE A 293 -16.50 -47.82 -123.27
C PHE A 293 -17.35 -46.63 -122.76
N THR A 294 -17.11 -46.22 -121.52
CA THR A 294 -17.07 -44.78 -121.16
C THR A 294 -15.90 -44.52 -120.19
N PRO A 295 -14.69 -44.19 -120.70
CA PRO A 295 -13.50 -43.97 -119.87
C PRO A 295 -13.65 -42.89 -118.78
N GLY A 296 -14.55 -41.92 -118.98
CA GLY A 296 -14.85 -40.88 -117.99
C GLY A 296 -15.48 -41.41 -116.71
N VAL A 297 -16.41 -42.38 -116.79
CA VAL A 297 -17.22 -42.83 -115.65
C VAL A 297 -16.40 -43.65 -114.65
N ARG A 298 -15.60 -44.63 -115.12
CA ARG A 298 -14.65 -45.36 -114.26
C ARG A 298 -13.63 -44.42 -113.62
N LYS A 299 -13.14 -43.41 -114.35
CA LYS A 299 -12.22 -42.41 -113.81
C LYS A 299 -12.87 -41.56 -112.71
N SER A 300 -14.12 -41.14 -112.88
CA SER A 300 -14.86 -40.42 -111.82
C SER A 300 -15.18 -41.30 -110.61
N GLU A 301 -15.51 -42.58 -110.81
CA GLU A 301 -15.80 -43.51 -109.70
C GLU A 301 -14.55 -43.80 -108.86
N ILE A 302 -13.40 -44.03 -109.49
CA ILE A 302 -12.11 -44.23 -108.81
C ILE A 302 -11.71 -42.96 -108.04
N LEU A 303 -11.85 -41.78 -108.65
CA LEU A 303 -11.61 -40.50 -107.98
C LEU A 303 -12.57 -40.28 -106.79
N HIS A 304 -13.83 -40.68 -106.91
CA HIS A 304 -14.80 -40.60 -105.82
C HIS A 304 -14.45 -41.56 -104.68
N LYS A 305 -14.10 -42.82 -104.97
CA LYS A 305 -13.65 -43.80 -103.96
C LYS A 305 -12.39 -43.33 -103.25
N ALA A 306 -11.39 -42.83 -103.99
CA ALA A 306 -10.18 -42.25 -103.40
C ALA A 306 -10.47 -41.02 -102.53
N LYS A 307 -11.45 -40.18 -102.89
CA LYS A 307 -11.90 -39.05 -102.07
C LYS A 307 -12.63 -39.51 -100.80
N VAL A 308 -13.46 -40.54 -100.88
CA VAL A 308 -14.13 -41.14 -99.71
C VAL A 308 -13.09 -41.75 -98.77
N GLU A 309 -12.15 -42.56 -99.27
CA GLU A 309 -11.07 -43.15 -98.47
C GLU A 309 -10.17 -42.08 -97.82
N ALA A 310 -9.91 -40.96 -98.52
CA ALA A 310 -9.19 -39.82 -97.95
C ALA A 310 -9.97 -39.14 -96.82
N LEU A 311 -11.28 -38.92 -96.99
CA LEU A 311 -12.15 -38.37 -95.96
C LEU A 311 -12.33 -39.33 -94.76
N GLU A 312 -12.37 -40.64 -94.98
CA GLU A 312 -12.40 -41.65 -93.92
C GLU A 312 -11.11 -41.65 -93.10
N LYS A 313 -9.94 -41.51 -93.76
CA LYS A 313 -8.65 -41.33 -93.09
C LYS A 313 -8.58 -40.01 -92.31
N GLU A 314 -9.13 -38.93 -92.86
CA GLU A 314 -9.21 -37.63 -92.19
C GLU A 314 -10.13 -37.69 -90.95
N ILE A 315 -11.30 -38.32 -91.06
CA ILE A 315 -12.22 -38.57 -89.94
C ILE A 315 -11.54 -39.40 -88.85
N ALA A 316 -10.83 -40.48 -89.21
CA ALA A 316 -10.10 -41.31 -88.26
C ALA A 316 -8.96 -40.54 -87.56
N ALA A 317 -8.23 -39.70 -88.31
CA ALA A 317 -7.18 -38.85 -87.74
C ALA A 317 -7.74 -37.78 -86.79
N LEU A 318 -8.87 -37.15 -87.15
CA LEU A 318 -9.57 -36.18 -86.29
C LEU A 318 -10.14 -36.85 -85.03
N GLN A 319 -10.68 -38.07 -85.13
CA GLN A 319 -11.12 -38.85 -83.97
C GLN A 319 -9.94 -39.19 -83.04
N ALA A 320 -8.80 -39.61 -83.57
CA ALA A 320 -7.60 -39.90 -82.79
C ALA A 320 -7.06 -38.64 -82.07
N GLN A 321 -7.00 -37.50 -82.76
CA GLN A 321 -6.62 -36.22 -82.15
C GLN A 321 -7.60 -35.79 -81.05
N LEU A 322 -8.90 -35.97 -81.26
CA LEU A 322 -9.93 -35.61 -80.27
C LEU A 322 -9.79 -36.48 -79.00
N GLU A 323 -9.51 -37.77 -79.15
CA GLU A 323 -9.26 -38.67 -78.02
C GLU A 323 -7.93 -38.37 -77.31
N GLU A 324 -6.89 -37.99 -78.03
CA GLU A 324 -5.64 -37.50 -77.44
C GLU A 324 -5.87 -36.22 -76.60
N GLN A 325 -6.70 -35.28 -77.09
CA GLN A 325 -7.06 -34.07 -76.35
C GLN A 325 -7.94 -34.37 -75.12
N ARG A 326 -8.82 -35.37 -75.18
CA ARG A 326 -9.57 -35.86 -74.00
C ARG A 326 -8.61 -36.42 -72.95
N ASN A 327 -7.63 -37.25 -73.36
CA ASN A 327 -6.63 -37.82 -72.46
C ASN A 327 -5.74 -36.75 -71.83
N LYS A 328 -5.27 -35.76 -72.60
CA LYS A 328 -4.54 -34.58 -72.07
C LYS A 328 -5.40 -33.81 -71.05
N THR A 329 -6.67 -33.58 -71.36
CA THR A 329 -7.62 -32.91 -70.45
C THR A 329 -7.83 -33.69 -69.16
N LEU A 330 -7.91 -35.02 -69.22
CA LEU A 330 -8.04 -35.87 -68.02
C LEU A 330 -6.77 -35.84 -67.17
N ALA A 331 -5.59 -35.94 -67.77
CA ALA A 331 -4.31 -35.85 -67.06
C ALA A 331 -4.14 -34.49 -66.36
N LEU A 332 -4.52 -33.40 -67.02
CA LEU A 332 -4.52 -32.05 -66.42
C LEU A 332 -5.55 -31.92 -65.30
N LYS A 333 -6.73 -32.55 -65.39
CA LYS A 333 -7.71 -32.60 -64.29
C LYS A 333 -7.18 -33.35 -63.08
N VAL A 334 -6.54 -34.50 -63.26
CA VAL A 334 -5.92 -35.27 -62.17
C VAL A 334 -4.80 -34.46 -61.51
N ARG A 335 -3.89 -33.86 -62.30
CA ARG A 335 -2.82 -33.01 -61.77
C ARG A 335 -3.36 -31.81 -60.99
N ASN A 336 -4.36 -31.11 -61.51
CA ASN A 336 -4.99 -29.99 -60.81
C ASN A 336 -5.66 -30.44 -59.50
N LYS A 337 -6.30 -31.62 -59.48
CA LYS A 337 -6.84 -32.19 -58.25
C LYS A 337 -5.73 -32.45 -57.22
N THR A 338 -4.66 -33.15 -57.60
CA THR A 338 -3.53 -33.43 -56.69
C THR A 338 -2.91 -32.15 -56.14
N LEU A 339 -2.65 -31.15 -56.99
CA LEU A 339 -2.10 -29.85 -56.56
C LEU A 339 -3.07 -29.08 -55.63
N ASN A 340 -4.38 -29.17 -55.88
CA ASN A 340 -5.39 -28.57 -55.00
C ASN A 340 -5.46 -29.30 -53.64
N ASP A 341 -5.39 -30.63 -53.63
CA ASP A 341 -5.37 -31.44 -52.41
C ASP A 341 -4.08 -31.16 -51.60
N GLU A 342 -2.94 -30.95 -52.25
CA GLU A 342 -1.68 -30.50 -51.63
C GLU A 342 -1.79 -29.07 -51.08
N MET A 343 -2.34 -28.13 -51.84
CA MET A 343 -2.59 -26.75 -51.40
C MET A 343 -3.48 -26.72 -50.14
N VAL A 344 -4.53 -27.54 -50.09
CA VAL A 344 -5.40 -27.66 -48.90
C VAL A 344 -4.63 -28.21 -47.69
N LYS A 345 -3.78 -29.23 -47.88
CA LYS A 345 -2.91 -29.76 -46.80
C LYS A 345 -1.93 -28.70 -46.28
N TYR A 346 -1.26 -27.96 -47.16
CA TYR A 346 -0.36 -26.88 -46.75
C TYR A 346 -1.11 -25.74 -46.04
N LYS A 347 -2.32 -25.41 -46.50
CA LYS A 347 -3.17 -24.43 -45.82
C LYS A 347 -3.56 -24.87 -44.41
N HIS A 348 -3.96 -26.13 -44.23
CA HIS A 348 -4.29 -26.67 -42.92
C HIS A 348 -3.08 -26.64 -41.97
N ARG A 349 -1.92 -27.11 -42.44
CA ARG A 349 -0.66 -27.06 -41.68
C ARG A 349 -0.20 -25.64 -41.35
N SER A 350 -0.50 -24.66 -42.20
CA SER A 350 -0.25 -23.25 -41.91
C SER A 350 -1.09 -22.77 -40.73
N SER A 351 -2.38 -23.12 -40.68
CA SER A 351 -3.26 -22.78 -39.55
C SER A 351 -2.87 -23.49 -38.25
N GLU A 352 -2.46 -24.77 -38.31
CA GLU A 352 -1.95 -25.50 -37.13
C GLU A 352 -0.71 -24.80 -36.51
N LEU A 353 0.20 -24.30 -37.34
CA LEU A 353 1.40 -23.58 -36.89
C LEU A 353 1.09 -22.17 -36.36
N GLU A 354 0.07 -21.52 -36.90
CA GLU A 354 -0.45 -20.23 -36.42
C GLU A 354 -1.07 -20.41 -35.03
N GLU A 355 -1.99 -21.37 -34.86
CA GLU A 355 -2.56 -21.73 -33.56
C GLU A 355 -1.48 -22.12 -32.53
N GLN A 356 -0.48 -22.92 -32.92
CA GLN A 356 0.63 -23.28 -32.03
C GLN A 356 1.46 -22.04 -31.61
N THR A 357 1.60 -21.06 -32.50
CA THR A 357 2.27 -19.79 -32.19
C THR A 357 1.47 -18.97 -31.18
N ASP A 358 0.14 -18.93 -31.31
CA ASP A 358 -0.75 -18.27 -30.34
C ASP A 358 -0.70 -18.95 -28.96
N TYR A 359 -0.76 -20.28 -28.89
CA TYR A 359 -0.61 -21.01 -27.63
C TYR A 359 0.73 -20.72 -26.94
N ASN A 360 1.83 -20.67 -27.71
CA ASN A 360 3.14 -20.29 -27.19
C ASN A 360 3.16 -18.84 -26.69
N GLY A 361 2.55 -17.91 -27.42
CA GLY A 361 2.41 -16.51 -27.02
C GLY A 361 1.64 -16.34 -25.71
N ILE A 362 0.50 -17.02 -25.57
CA ILE A 362 -0.33 -17.02 -24.34
C ILE A 362 0.45 -17.61 -23.16
N ASN A 363 1.21 -18.69 -23.37
CA ASN A 363 2.03 -19.29 -22.32
C ASN A 363 3.16 -18.34 -21.87
N ILE A 364 3.87 -17.70 -22.81
CA ILE A 364 4.90 -16.69 -22.52
C ILE A 364 4.31 -15.50 -21.73
N CYS A 365 3.14 -14.99 -22.15
CA CYS A 365 2.43 -13.93 -21.42
C CYS A 365 2.08 -14.38 -19.99
N THR A 366 1.53 -15.58 -19.84
CA THR A 366 1.14 -16.16 -18.54
C THR A 366 2.34 -16.35 -17.61
N MET A 367 3.49 -16.79 -18.13
CA MET A 367 4.73 -16.92 -17.36
C MET A 367 5.29 -15.55 -16.97
N ASN A 368 5.30 -14.59 -17.89
CA ASN A 368 5.71 -13.21 -17.59
C ASN A 368 4.80 -12.54 -16.55
N GLU A 369 3.49 -12.77 -16.59
CA GLU A 369 2.58 -12.30 -15.52
C GLU A 369 2.92 -12.90 -14.16
N LYS A 370 3.21 -14.21 -14.08
CA LYS A 370 3.60 -14.86 -12.83
C LYS A 370 4.92 -14.30 -12.29
N LEU A 371 5.93 -14.14 -13.15
CA LEU A 371 7.22 -13.56 -12.79
C LEU A 371 7.08 -12.09 -12.35
N ASN A 372 6.28 -11.29 -13.07
CA ASN A 372 5.97 -9.91 -12.68
C ASN A 372 5.24 -9.86 -11.33
N ARG A 373 4.23 -10.70 -11.08
CA ARG A 373 3.55 -10.78 -9.78
C ARG A 373 4.53 -11.12 -8.66
N GLN A 374 5.44 -12.06 -8.88
CA GLN A 374 6.47 -12.43 -7.92
C GLN A 374 7.46 -11.27 -7.66
N ARG A 375 7.88 -10.53 -8.69
CA ARG A 375 8.72 -9.33 -8.52
C ARG A 375 8.03 -8.28 -7.64
N HIS A 376 6.78 -7.92 -7.95
CA HIS A 376 6.02 -6.95 -7.16
C HIS A 376 5.79 -7.42 -5.71
N GLN A 377 5.65 -8.73 -5.47
CA GLN A 377 5.58 -9.26 -4.10
C GLN A 377 6.88 -9.05 -3.31
N TYR A 378 8.05 -9.24 -3.93
CA TYR A 378 9.32 -8.95 -3.27
C TYR A 378 9.56 -7.44 -3.11
N GLU A 379 9.19 -6.65 -4.10
CA GLU A 379 9.29 -5.18 -4.09
C GLU A 379 8.44 -4.59 -2.95
N ASN A 380 7.17 -4.97 -2.84
CA ASN A 380 6.30 -4.59 -1.72
C ASN A 380 6.89 -5.01 -0.36
N ARG A 381 7.41 -6.24 -0.22
CA ARG A 381 8.01 -6.70 1.05
C ARG A 381 9.29 -5.94 1.42
N LEU A 382 10.05 -5.46 0.43
CA LEU A 382 11.20 -4.58 0.68
C LEU A 382 10.75 -3.19 1.12
N ASP A 383 9.67 -2.65 0.55
CA ASP A 383 9.10 -1.37 0.97
C ASP A 383 8.44 -1.46 2.36
N ASP A 384 7.74 -2.54 2.69
CA ASP A 384 7.25 -2.80 4.05
C ASP A 384 8.40 -2.78 5.07
N VAL A 385 9.50 -3.48 4.79
CA VAL A 385 10.70 -3.50 5.64
C VAL A 385 11.38 -2.12 5.73
N ARG A 386 11.40 -1.34 4.65
CA ARG A 386 11.91 0.06 4.67
C ARG A 386 11.03 0.96 5.55
N ASN A 387 9.72 0.81 5.48
CA ASN A 387 8.75 1.57 6.26
C ASN A 387 8.82 1.19 7.75
N ASP A 388 8.92 -0.10 8.08
CA ASP A 388 9.14 -0.56 9.45
C ASP A 388 10.48 -0.05 10.01
N LEU A 389 11.56 -0.09 9.22
CA LEU A 389 12.86 0.46 9.63
C LEU A 389 12.79 1.98 9.88
N ALA A 390 12.10 2.73 9.02
CA ALA A 390 11.88 4.16 9.22
C ALA A 390 11.12 4.43 10.52
N ARG A 391 10.01 3.70 10.78
CA ARG A 391 9.25 3.82 12.03
C ARG A 391 10.10 3.51 13.27
N VAL A 392 10.91 2.44 13.24
CA VAL A 392 11.82 2.08 14.34
C VAL A 392 12.88 3.16 14.58
N ILE A 393 13.39 3.82 13.54
CA ILE A 393 14.32 4.96 13.68
C ILE A 393 13.62 6.16 14.32
N GLU A 394 12.41 6.50 13.89
CA GLU A 394 11.62 7.60 14.49
C GLU A 394 11.27 7.34 15.96
N GLU A 395 10.83 6.12 16.29
CA GLU A 395 10.56 5.67 17.66
C GLU A 395 11.82 5.73 18.54
N ARG A 396 12.97 5.24 18.05
CA ARG A 396 14.26 5.31 18.74
C ARG A 396 14.68 6.76 18.99
N ASP A 397 14.53 7.63 18.01
CA ASP A 397 14.93 9.03 18.12
C ASP A 397 13.97 9.82 19.03
N ALA A 398 12.68 9.46 19.07
CA ALA A 398 11.73 9.98 20.06
C ALA A 398 12.11 9.54 21.49
N ALA A 399 12.42 8.26 21.70
CA ALA A 399 12.87 7.74 22.98
C ALA A 399 14.19 8.37 23.45
N ARG A 400 15.13 8.64 22.53
CA ARG A 400 16.37 9.39 22.82
C ARG A 400 16.05 10.80 23.34
N ARG A 401 15.19 11.56 22.64
CA ARG A 401 14.83 12.93 23.07
C ARG A 401 14.16 12.94 24.44
N GLN A 402 13.28 11.97 24.73
CA GLN A 402 12.68 11.82 26.06
C GLN A 402 13.72 11.49 27.14
N MET A 403 14.71 10.65 26.83
CA MET A 403 15.80 10.34 27.76
C MET A 403 16.69 11.56 28.03
N GLU A 404 16.98 12.37 27.00
CA GLU A 404 17.73 13.63 27.12
C GLU A 404 16.96 14.67 27.96
N GLU A 405 15.64 14.80 27.76
CA GLU A 405 14.76 15.67 28.55
C GLU A 405 14.71 15.25 30.03
N LEU A 406 14.51 13.95 30.32
CA LEU A 406 14.52 13.41 31.68
C LEU A 406 15.89 13.56 32.36
N ALA A 407 16.99 13.41 31.61
CA ALA A 407 18.34 13.65 32.13
C ALA A 407 18.57 15.13 32.48
N GLY A 408 18.05 16.06 31.68
CA GLY A 408 18.06 17.49 31.98
C GLY A 408 17.30 17.83 33.27
N ILE A 409 16.07 17.33 33.41
CA ILE A 409 15.24 17.52 34.62
C ILE A 409 15.93 16.93 35.86
N ASN A 410 16.54 15.75 35.75
CA ASN A 410 17.29 15.15 36.86
C ASN A 410 18.48 16.02 37.29
N LEU A 411 19.20 16.64 36.35
CA LEU A 411 20.32 17.53 36.64
C LEU A 411 19.86 18.84 37.32
N GLU A 412 18.71 19.39 36.92
CA GLU A 412 18.08 20.54 37.59
C GLU A 412 17.63 20.20 39.02
N LEU A 413 17.05 19.01 39.23
CA LEU A 413 16.68 18.52 40.56
C LEU A 413 17.90 18.28 41.45
N GLU A 414 18.97 17.67 40.92
CA GLU A 414 20.20 17.40 41.67
C GLU A 414 20.92 18.70 42.08
N THR A 415 20.95 19.70 41.18
CA THR A 415 21.52 21.03 41.51
C THR A 415 20.64 21.78 42.53
N SER A 416 19.31 21.68 42.44
CA SER A 416 18.40 22.25 43.44
C SER A 416 18.54 21.57 44.81
N LEU A 417 18.74 20.25 44.85
CA LEU A 417 19.01 19.50 46.09
C LEU A 417 20.32 19.97 46.73
N LYS A 418 21.43 20.03 45.98
CA LYS A 418 22.72 20.53 46.50
C LYS A 418 22.64 21.96 47.03
N GLN A 419 21.88 22.85 46.37
CA GLN A 419 21.64 24.20 46.89
C GLN A 419 20.86 24.19 48.21
N LYS A 420 19.87 23.29 48.36
CA LYS A 420 19.11 23.14 49.61
C LYS A 420 19.94 22.49 50.72
N GLU A 421 20.84 21.56 50.42
CA GLU A 421 21.78 20.98 51.39
C GLU A 421 22.68 22.08 51.99
N VAL A 422 23.32 22.90 51.14
CA VAL A 422 24.14 24.04 51.59
C VAL A 422 23.33 25.05 52.43
N PHE A 423 22.07 25.28 52.09
CA PHE A 423 21.18 26.14 52.88
C PHE A 423 20.79 25.50 54.22
N VAL A 424 20.57 24.18 54.27
CA VAL A 424 20.33 23.44 55.51
C VAL A 424 21.56 23.47 56.41
N ASP A 425 22.77 23.28 55.87
CA ASP A 425 24.01 23.32 56.64
C ASP A 425 24.25 24.69 57.27
N THR A 426 24.04 25.78 56.51
CA THR A 426 24.15 27.15 57.03
C THR A 426 23.07 27.48 58.06
N LEU A 427 21.84 26.98 57.90
CA LEU A 427 20.81 27.07 58.94
C LEU A 427 21.19 26.27 60.21
N GLN A 428 21.75 25.06 60.06
CA GLN A 428 22.21 24.25 61.20
C GLN A 428 23.37 24.93 61.96
N GLU A 429 24.31 25.57 61.25
CA GLU A 429 25.39 26.33 61.87
C GLU A 429 24.86 27.56 62.62
N MET A 430 23.89 28.28 62.04
CA MET A 430 23.20 29.38 62.72
C MET A 430 22.43 28.90 63.95
N VAL A 431 21.73 27.76 63.88
CA VAL A 431 21.05 27.16 65.04
C VAL A 431 22.06 26.78 66.11
N LYS A 432 23.17 26.11 65.78
CA LYS A 432 24.24 25.79 66.76
C LYS A 432 24.77 27.04 67.43
N LYS A 433 24.97 28.13 66.68
CA LYS A 433 25.42 29.42 67.22
C LYS A 433 24.37 30.04 68.15
N LEU A 434 23.11 30.10 67.74
CA LEU A 434 22.02 30.58 68.58
C LEU A 434 21.84 29.72 69.85
N GLU A 435 22.04 28.41 69.78
CA GLU A 435 22.05 27.55 70.96
C GLU A 435 23.26 27.82 71.87
N THR A 436 24.46 28.10 71.35
CA THR A 436 25.62 28.46 72.19
C THR A 436 25.43 29.84 72.83
N ASP A 437 24.89 30.80 72.08
CA ASP A 437 24.57 32.13 72.58
C ASP A 437 23.48 32.02 73.67
N LEU A 438 22.41 31.26 73.41
CA LEU A 438 21.36 30.96 74.38
C LEU A 438 21.91 30.23 75.59
N ARG A 439 22.78 29.22 75.45
CA ARG A 439 23.45 28.54 76.57
C ARG A 439 24.33 29.48 77.39
N SER A 440 24.95 30.50 76.77
CA SER A 440 25.74 31.51 77.50
C SER A 440 24.83 32.43 78.35
N VAL A 441 23.73 32.92 77.75
CA VAL A 441 22.74 33.77 78.43
C VAL A 441 21.96 32.99 79.49
N SER A 442 21.51 31.78 79.16
CA SER A 442 20.79 30.88 80.06
C SER A 442 21.69 30.28 81.13
N GLY A 443 23.00 30.18 80.91
CA GLY A 443 23.97 29.81 81.95
C GLY A 443 23.97 30.83 83.10
N GLY A 444 23.95 32.12 82.79
CA GLY A 444 23.74 33.19 83.77
C GLY A 444 22.30 33.25 84.30
N PHE A 445 21.31 33.14 83.41
CA PHE A 445 19.89 33.28 83.78
C PHE A 445 19.34 32.09 84.58
N LEU A 446 19.83 30.86 84.40
CA LEU A 446 19.44 29.71 85.24
C LEU A 446 20.12 29.74 86.61
N PHE A 447 21.31 30.37 86.71
CA PHE A 447 21.92 30.67 88.00
C PHE A 447 21.08 31.74 88.74
N SER A 448 20.63 32.79 88.03
CA SER A 448 19.74 33.83 88.57
C SER A 448 18.32 33.32 88.89
N CYS A 449 17.72 32.46 88.06
CA CYS A 449 16.37 31.93 88.27
C CYS A 449 16.29 30.89 89.39
N ARG A 450 17.40 30.23 89.75
CA ARG A 450 17.47 29.45 91.00
C ARG A 450 17.26 30.32 92.24
N GLU A 451 17.56 31.62 92.15
CA GLU A 451 17.39 32.63 93.19
C GLU A 451 16.00 33.28 93.16
N PHE A 452 15.31 33.28 92.00
CA PHE A 452 13.96 33.84 91.81
C PHE A 452 12.86 32.78 91.72
N ARG A 453 12.70 31.96 92.76
CA ARG A 453 11.43 31.24 92.99
C ARG A 453 10.34 32.20 93.45
N LYS A 454 9.71 32.89 92.51
CA LYS A 454 8.45 33.63 92.70
C LYS A 454 7.36 33.05 91.80
N GLU A 455 6.14 33.00 92.33
CA GLU A 455 5.01 32.24 91.79
C GLU A 455 4.60 32.69 90.37
N GLU A 456 4.93 33.93 90.00
CA GLU A 456 4.63 34.57 88.70
C GLU A 456 5.19 33.79 87.50
N PHE A 457 6.35 33.12 87.63
CA PHE A 457 6.94 32.36 86.52
C PHE A 457 6.23 31.03 86.24
N VAL A 458 5.50 30.48 87.22
CA VAL A 458 4.78 29.21 87.06
C VAL A 458 3.64 29.39 86.06
N SER A 459 2.88 30.48 86.15
CA SER A 459 1.77 30.76 85.23
C SER A 459 2.21 30.94 83.78
N ILE A 460 3.41 31.49 83.55
CA ILE A 460 4.00 31.67 82.21
C ILE A 460 4.41 30.30 81.64
N LEU A 461 4.99 29.42 82.45
CA LEU A 461 5.35 28.07 82.01
C LEU A 461 4.10 27.23 81.71
N ASP A 462 3.06 27.30 82.54
CA ASP A 462 1.78 26.63 82.30
C ASP A 462 1.12 27.15 81.00
N ALA A 463 1.15 28.47 80.76
CA ALA A 463 0.62 29.06 79.53
C ALA A 463 1.38 28.58 78.26
N LEU A 464 2.71 28.51 78.33
CA LEU A 464 3.54 28.00 77.22
C LEU A 464 3.34 26.49 76.98
N GLU A 465 3.15 25.70 78.03
CA GLU A 465 2.83 24.28 77.92
C GLU A 465 1.43 24.07 77.31
N VAL A 466 0.45 24.91 77.64
CA VAL A 466 -0.87 24.94 76.96
C VAL A 466 -0.72 25.29 75.48
N GLU A 467 0.05 26.33 75.13
CA GLU A 467 0.23 26.76 73.74
C GLU A 467 0.97 25.71 72.89
N LYS A 468 1.99 25.05 73.45
CA LYS A 468 2.65 23.86 72.87
C LYS A 468 1.65 22.73 72.61
N ASN A 469 0.75 22.43 73.56
CA ASN A 469 -0.27 21.40 73.40
C ASN A 469 -1.31 21.78 72.32
N GLN A 470 -1.67 23.06 72.22
CA GLN A 470 -2.51 23.62 71.15
C GLN A 470 -1.85 23.41 69.76
N LEU A 471 -0.55 23.69 69.65
CA LEU A 471 0.24 23.50 68.42
C LEU A 471 0.39 22.03 68.03
N MET A 472 0.59 21.12 68.98
CA MET A 472 0.57 19.67 68.69
C MET A 472 -0.79 19.22 68.14
N LEU A 473 -1.89 19.69 68.71
CA LEU A 473 -3.24 19.33 68.25
C LEU A 473 -3.50 19.85 66.82
N LEU A 474 -3.04 21.06 66.52
CA LEU A 474 -3.11 21.62 65.16
C LEU A 474 -2.27 20.81 64.16
N ASN A 475 -1.05 20.42 64.54
CA ASN A 475 -0.15 19.62 63.69
C ASN A 475 -0.73 18.22 63.41
N LYS A 476 -1.30 17.56 64.44
CA LYS A 476 -2.06 16.31 64.28
C LYS A 476 -3.22 16.47 63.29
N THR A 477 -4.03 17.53 63.46
CA THR A 477 -5.19 17.80 62.58
C THR A 477 -4.75 18.07 61.12
N LEU A 478 -3.63 18.76 60.91
CA LEU A 478 -3.04 18.97 59.59
C LEU A 478 -2.55 17.66 58.96
N THR A 479 -1.94 16.79 59.75
CA THR A 479 -1.46 15.46 59.31
C THR A 479 -2.64 14.57 58.88
N GLU A 480 -3.71 14.52 59.67
CA GLU A 480 -4.94 13.79 59.33
C GLU A 480 -5.60 14.33 58.05
N ARG A 481 -5.59 15.65 57.83
CA ARG A 481 -6.06 16.27 56.58
C ARG A 481 -5.22 15.91 55.36
N LEU A 482 -3.90 15.91 55.51
CA LEU A 482 -2.97 15.54 54.45
C LEU A 482 -3.18 14.08 54.03
N GLU A 483 -3.39 13.18 54.99
CA GLU A 483 -3.65 11.78 54.71
C GLU A 483 -5.00 11.55 54.03
N ALA A 484 -6.04 12.28 54.45
CA ALA A 484 -7.34 12.26 53.79
C ALA A 484 -7.29 12.74 52.32
N GLU A 485 -6.53 13.79 52.01
CA GLU A 485 -6.34 14.24 50.63
C GLU A 485 -5.45 13.27 49.82
N ARG A 486 -4.46 12.59 50.42
CA ARG A 486 -3.71 11.52 49.74
C ARG A 486 -4.62 10.38 49.29
N VAL A 487 -5.43 9.82 50.20
CA VAL A 487 -6.37 8.73 49.90
C VAL A 487 -7.35 9.13 48.78
N LYS A 488 -7.84 10.38 48.81
CA LYS A 488 -8.73 10.94 47.79
C LYS A 488 -8.03 11.17 46.44
N ASN A 489 -6.77 11.59 46.45
CA ASN A 489 -5.95 11.72 45.25
C ASN A 489 -5.66 10.34 44.61
N ASP A 490 -5.33 9.34 45.42
CA ASP A 490 -5.06 7.97 44.95
C ASP A 490 -6.32 7.32 44.36
N ALA A 491 -7.49 7.49 44.99
CA ALA A 491 -8.77 7.07 44.43
C ALA A 491 -9.08 7.77 43.09
N SER A 492 -8.74 9.05 42.96
CA SER A 492 -8.90 9.81 41.72
C SER A 492 -7.94 9.32 40.62
N ALA A 493 -6.70 8.99 40.99
CA ALA A 493 -5.70 8.42 40.08
C ALA A 493 -6.11 7.01 39.59
N GLU A 494 -6.65 6.17 40.47
CA GLU A 494 -7.18 4.85 40.13
C GLU A 494 -8.36 4.96 39.16
N GLN A 495 -9.29 5.89 39.40
CA GLN A 495 -10.43 6.15 38.51
C GLN A 495 -9.98 6.68 37.14
N MET A 496 -8.97 7.56 37.09
CA MET A 496 -8.34 7.99 35.84
C MET A 496 -7.68 6.80 35.11
N GLY A 497 -7.01 5.90 35.82
CA GLY A 497 -6.44 4.66 35.25
C GLY A 497 -7.50 3.77 34.60
N LYS A 498 -8.62 3.54 35.31
CA LYS A 498 -9.78 2.79 34.79
C LYS A 498 -10.38 3.43 33.53
N GLN A 499 -10.44 4.77 33.48
CA GLN A 499 -10.90 5.51 32.30
C GLN A 499 -9.92 5.39 31.12
N LYS A 500 -8.61 5.56 31.32
CA LYS A 500 -7.59 5.34 30.29
C LYS A 500 -7.66 3.92 29.69
N ALA A 501 -7.76 2.90 30.54
CA ALA A 501 -7.91 1.51 30.10
C ALA A 501 -9.25 1.23 29.37
N ARG A 502 -10.30 2.03 29.61
CA ARG A 502 -11.53 1.98 28.81
C ARG A 502 -11.33 2.64 27.44
N ILE A 503 -10.67 3.79 27.38
CA ILE A 503 -10.37 4.53 26.15
C ILE A 503 -9.55 3.64 25.19
N SER A 504 -8.42 3.08 25.63
CA SER A 504 -7.59 2.22 24.76
C SER A 504 -8.31 0.98 24.24
N ARG A 505 -9.29 0.45 24.99
CA ARG A 505 -10.16 -0.65 24.51
C ARG A 505 -11.16 -0.19 23.43
N MET A 506 -11.65 1.05 23.49
CA MET A 506 -12.51 1.59 22.43
C MET A 506 -11.68 1.95 21.18
N GLU A 507 -10.49 2.52 21.34
CA GLU A 507 -9.54 2.77 20.25
C GLU A 507 -9.15 1.46 19.53
N GLY A 508 -8.96 0.37 20.26
CA GLY A 508 -8.75 -0.96 19.68
C GLY A 508 -9.91 -1.40 18.78
N LYS A 509 -11.15 -1.27 19.27
CA LYS A 509 -12.36 -1.59 18.49
C LYS A 509 -12.55 -0.69 17.27
N ILE A 510 -12.19 0.59 17.36
CA ILE A 510 -12.23 1.51 16.22
C ILE A 510 -11.29 1.01 15.12
N ARG A 511 -10.04 0.65 15.47
CA ARG A 511 -9.07 0.08 14.51
C ARG A 511 -9.53 -1.24 13.90
N GLU A 512 -10.23 -2.09 14.66
CA GLU A 512 -10.84 -3.32 14.13
C GLU A 512 -11.96 -3.02 13.10
N LEU A 513 -12.83 -2.04 13.39
CA LEU A 513 -13.91 -1.62 12.49
C LEU A 513 -13.38 -0.93 11.23
N GLU A 514 -12.33 -0.11 11.34
CA GLU A 514 -11.62 0.49 10.21
C GLU A 514 -11.06 -0.59 9.28
N LYS A 515 -10.40 -1.61 9.85
CA LYS A 515 -9.86 -2.75 9.09
C LYS A 515 -10.94 -3.56 8.38
N GLU A 516 -12.08 -3.82 9.04
CA GLU A 516 -13.22 -4.51 8.40
C GLU A 516 -13.85 -3.66 7.29
N LEU A 517 -13.90 -2.34 7.45
CA LEU A 517 -14.39 -1.41 6.42
C LEU A 517 -13.49 -1.43 5.18
N ASP A 518 -12.16 -1.48 5.35
CA ASP A 518 -11.22 -1.62 4.24
C ASP A 518 -11.39 -2.95 3.50
N VAL A 519 -11.52 -4.07 4.22
CA VAL A 519 -11.79 -5.40 3.65
C VAL A 519 -13.12 -5.43 2.90
N GLN A 520 -14.16 -4.80 3.44
CA GLN A 520 -15.44 -4.58 2.75
C GLN A 520 -15.26 -3.75 1.47
N SER A 521 -14.44 -2.69 1.49
CA SER A 521 -14.17 -1.85 0.33
C SER A 521 -13.46 -2.65 -0.77
N ASP A 522 -12.48 -3.47 -0.42
CA ASP A 522 -11.72 -4.29 -1.36
C ASP A 522 -12.54 -5.46 -1.91
N ARG A 523 -13.42 -6.04 -1.10
CA ARG A 523 -14.43 -7.01 -1.56
C ARG A 523 -15.34 -6.37 -2.61
N LYS A 524 -15.83 -5.15 -2.38
CA LYS A 524 -16.62 -4.39 -3.37
C LYS A 524 -15.82 -4.10 -4.64
N LYS A 525 -14.56 -3.62 -4.53
CA LYS A 525 -13.66 -3.39 -5.69
C LYS A 525 -13.36 -4.67 -6.47
N ARG A 526 -13.29 -5.85 -5.82
CA ARG A 526 -13.13 -7.16 -6.48
C ARG A 526 -14.41 -7.55 -7.22
N THR A 527 -15.57 -7.46 -6.57
CA THR A 527 -16.87 -7.74 -7.20
C THR A 527 -17.14 -6.83 -8.39
N GLN A 528 -16.81 -5.54 -8.29
CA GLN A 528 -16.91 -4.60 -9.42
C GLN A 528 -16.04 -5.03 -10.60
N ARG A 529 -14.75 -5.33 -10.37
CA ARG A 529 -13.84 -5.82 -11.42
C ARG A 529 -14.34 -7.12 -12.08
N MET A 530 -14.96 -8.03 -11.33
CA MET A 530 -15.59 -9.23 -11.90
C MET A 530 -16.82 -8.89 -12.77
N ALA A 531 -17.65 -7.93 -12.34
CA ALA A 531 -18.79 -7.46 -13.13
C ALA A 531 -18.35 -6.74 -14.41
N ASP A 532 -17.30 -5.91 -14.34
CA ASP A 532 -16.73 -5.20 -15.49
C ASP A 532 -16.13 -6.18 -16.52
N TYR A 533 -15.49 -7.26 -16.05
CA TYR A 533 -14.97 -8.33 -16.90
C TYR A 533 -16.08 -9.17 -17.55
N ALA A 534 -17.15 -9.48 -16.81
CA ALA A 534 -18.33 -10.14 -17.40
C ALA A 534 -19.00 -9.24 -18.47
N ASN A 535 -19.09 -7.94 -18.20
CA ASN A 535 -19.63 -6.96 -19.13
C ASN A 535 -18.73 -6.77 -20.37
N SER A 536 -17.40 -6.88 -20.25
CA SER A 536 -16.51 -6.80 -21.42
C SER A 536 -16.57 -8.05 -22.30
N LEU A 537 -16.66 -9.25 -21.73
CA LEU A 537 -16.91 -10.49 -22.48
C LEU A 537 -18.25 -10.45 -23.23
N SER A 538 -19.30 -9.87 -22.65
CA SER A 538 -20.60 -9.72 -23.30
C SER A 538 -20.64 -8.64 -24.40
N ARG A 539 -19.57 -7.84 -24.58
CA ARG A 539 -19.44 -6.84 -25.65
C ARG A 539 -18.66 -7.34 -26.87
N THR A 540 -17.97 -8.47 -26.78
CA THR A 540 -17.18 -9.05 -27.88
C THR A 540 -17.89 -10.18 -28.64
N SER A 541 -19.16 -10.49 -28.34
CA SER A 541 -19.88 -11.59 -28.99
C SER A 541 -20.43 -11.22 -30.38
N LEU A 542 -19.59 -11.37 -31.41
CA LEU A 542 -20.06 -11.70 -32.76
C LEU A 542 -19.69 -13.15 -33.09
N SER A 543 -20.73 -13.97 -33.30
CA SER A 543 -20.69 -15.26 -33.99
C SER A 543 -19.64 -16.29 -33.55
N SER A 544 -20.04 -17.21 -32.66
CA SER A 544 -20.02 -18.66 -32.98
C SER A 544 -20.84 -19.46 -31.99
N SER A 545 -21.72 -20.32 -32.52
CA SER A 545 -22.45 -21.30 -31.71
C SER A 545 -21.61 -22.55 -31.54
N ILE A 546 -20.92 -22.69 -30.41
CA ILE A 546 -20.45 -24.00 -29.92
C ILE A 546 -21.10 -24.27 -28.58
N SER A 547 -22.06 -25.18 -28.62
CA SER A 547 -22.63 -25.85 -27.45
C SER A 547 -21.59 -26.84 -26.90
N SER A 548 -20.91 -26.51 -25.80
CA SER A 548 -20.53 -27.43 -24.72
C SER A 548 -19.74 -26.68 -23.62
N PHE A 549 -19.77 -27.19 -22.39
CA PHE A 549 -18.99 -26.74 -21.22
C PHE A 549 -19.33 -25.36 -20.61
N THR A 550 -20.60 -25.15 -20.24
CA THR A 550 -20.91 -24.33 -19.06
C THR A 550 -20.71 -25.17 -17.80
N PHE A 551 -19.78 -24.76 -16.93
CA PHE A 551 -19.55 -25.39 -15.63
C PHE A 551 -20.70 -25.03 -14.67
N GLU A 552 -21.59 -25.97 -14.42
CA GLU A 552 -22.77 -25.76 -13.57
C GLU A 552 -22.38 -25.80 -12.09
N ASN A 553 -21.94 -24.65 -11.56
CA ASN A 553 -21.74 -24.45 -10.11
C ASN A 553 -22.73 -23.41 -9.56
N GLN A 554 -24.01 -23.79 -9.54
CA GLN A 554 -25.06 -23.10 -8.79
C GLN A 554 -25.75 -24.08 -7.82
N SER A 555 -25.05 -24.51 -6.78
CA SER A 555 -25.70 -25.07 -5.60
C SER A 555 -24.84 -24.96 -4.34
N GLN A 556 -25.11 -23.93 -3.52
CA GLN A 556 -25.12 -24.01 -2.04
C GLN A 556 -25.46 -22.63 -1.44
N CYS A 557 -26.77 -22.33 -1.41
CA CYS A 557 -27.42 -21.37 -0.49
C CYS A 557 -28.95 -21.52 -0.64
N GLN A 558 -29.48 -22.71 -0.33
CA GLN A 558 -30.92 -22.84 -0.06
C GLN A 558 -31.14 -22.64 1.43
N SER A 559 -31.93 -21.62 1.76
CA SER A 559 -32.37 -21.30 3.11
C SER A 559 -33.37 -22.34 3.63
N VAL A 560 -33.32 -22.57 4.94
CA VAL A 560 -34.12 -23.58 5.65
C VAL A 560 -35.61 -23.19 5.67
N SER A 561 -36.40 -23.60 4.68
CA SER A 561 -37.85 -23.29 4.63
C SER A 561 -38.73 -24.32 3.89
N THR A 562 -38.26 -25.53 3.59
CA THR A 562 -39.09 -26.58 2.96
C THR A 562 -38.76 -27.98 3.49
N LEU A 563 -39.34 -28.33 4.63
CA LEU A 563 -39.59 -29.73 5.03
C LEU A 563 -41.11 -29.89 5.25
N ASN A 564 -41.84 -30.11 4.16
CA ASN A 564 -43.19 -30.69 4.14
C ASN A 564 -43.63 -30.96 2.68
N SER A 565 -43.05 -31.99 2.07
CA SER A 565 -43.67 -32.72 0.95
C SER A 565 -43.06 -34.12 0.88
N VAL A 566 -43.92 -35.14 0.85
CA VAL A 566 -43.53 -36.55 0.83
C VAL A 566 -43.03 -36.94 -0.56
N GLY A 567 -41.95 -37.75 -0.62
CA GLY A 567 -41.58 -38.53 -1.80
C GLY A 567 -40.17 -38.30 -2.36
N VAL A 568 -39.30 -39.31 -2.18
CA VAL A 568 -38.07 -39.56 -2.98
C VAL A 568 -36.95 -38.51 -2.84
N ALA A 569 -36.36 -38.39 -1.65
CA ALA A 569 -35.17 -37.54 -1.41
C ALA A 569 -34.07 -38.15 -0.51
N GLU A 570 -34.25 -39.34 0.08
CA GLU A 570 -33.28 -39.94 1.01
C GLU A 570 -31.85 -40.13 0.48
N PRO A 571 -31.57 -40.71 -0.71
CA PRO A 571 -30.19 -41.01 -1.10
C PRO A 571 -29.33 -39.75 -1.27
N LYS A 572 -29.91 -38.64 -1.73
CA LYS A 572 -29.19 -37.36 -1.90
C LYS A 572 -28.80 -36.72 -0.57
N ILE A 573 -29.54 -36.97 0.51
CA ILE A 573 -29.22 -36.42 1.84
C ILE A 573 -28.03 -37.19 2.43
N GLU A 574 -28.02 -38.51 2.31
CA GLU A 574 -26.90 -39.33 2.80
C GLU A 574 -25.62 -39.09 1.98
N ASP A 575 -25.72 -38.91 0.65
CA ASP A 575 -24.58 -38.52 -0.19
C ASP A 575 -23.96 -37.17 0.24
N ILE A 576 -24.79 -36.16 0.53
CA ILE A 576 -24.33 -34.84 1.00
C ILE A 576 -23.70 -34.94 2.40
N LYS A 577 -24.25 -35.78 3.27
CA LYS A 577 -23.74 -36.03 4.62
C LYS A 577 -22.37 -36.73 4.58
N ASN A 578 -22.22 -37.75 3.75
CA ASN A 578 -20.94 -38.44 3.52
C ASN A 578 -19.89 -37.49 2.91
N GLN A 579 -20.28 -36.60 1.99
CA GLN A 579 -19.39 -35.56 1.46
C GLN A 579 -18.98 -34.53 2.52
N LEU A 580 -19.89 -34.16 3.44
CA LEU A 580 -19.59 -33.26 4.55
C LEU A 580 -18.63 -33.90 5.55
N GLU A 581 -18.83 -35.18 5.89
CA GLU A 581 -17.97 -35.94 6.79
C GLU A 581 -16.55 -36.10 6.21
N LEU A 582 -16.42 -36.49 4.94
CA LEU A 582 -15.14 -36.55 4.24
C LEU A 582 -14.46 -35.17 4.13
N ALA A 583 -15.23 -34.09 3.98
CA ALA A 583 -14.70 -32.72 3.98
C ALA A 583 -14.21 -32.31 5.38
N GLN A 584 -14.92 -32.72 6.45
CA GLN A 584 -14.51 -32.48 7.84
C GLN A 584 -13.25 -33.27 8.19
N GLU A 585 -13.17 -34.56 7.86
CA GLU A 585 -11.97 -35.39 8.04
C GLU A 585 -10.76 -34.80 7.31
N LYS A 586 -10.96 -34.34 6.06
CA LYS A 586 -9.92 -33.66 5.29
C LYS A 586 -9.48 -32.33 5.90
N ILE A 587 -10.40 -31.57 6.52
CA ILE A 587 -10.04 -30.35 7.25
C ILE A 587 -9.20 -30.71 8.48
N THR A 588 -9.63 -31.69 9.29
CA THR A 588 -8.89 -32.17 10.47
C THR A 588 -7.47 -32.61 10.10
N MET A 589 -7.31 -33.47 9.09
CA MET A 589 -6.00 -33.93 8.62
C MET A 589 -5.12 -32.80 8.09
N LEU A 590 -5.69 -31.79 7.42
CA LEU A 590 -4.93 -30.61 6.97
C LEU A 590 -4.53 -29.69 8.14
N THR A 591 -5.36 -29.58 9.19
CA THR A 591 -5.04 -28.87 10.43
C THR A 591 -3.93 -29.59 11.20
N GLU A 592 -4.04 -30.89 11.45
CA GLU A 592 -3.00 -31.69 12.11
C GLU A 592 -1.66 -31.61 11.35
N LYS A 593 -1.69 -31.66 10.02
CA LYS A 593 -0.50 -31.51 9.20
C LYS A 593 0.11 -30.10 9.25
N LEU A 594 -0.72 -29.06 9.37
CA LEU A 594 -0.27 -27.69 9.56
C LEU A 594 0.36 -27.50 10.94
N ASP A 595 -0.21 -28.08 11.98
CA ASP A 595 0.32 -28.03 13.34
C ASP A 595 1.66 -28.77 13.43
N TYR A 596 1.76 -29.96 12.83
CA TYR A 596 3.03 -30.71 12.74
C TYR A 596 4.13 -29.91 12.03
N LEU A 597 3.84 -29.32 10.86
CA LEU A 597 4.79 -28.47 10.13
C LEU A 597 5.16 -27.21 10.92
N THR A 598 4.22 -26.65 11.70
CA THR A 598 4.47 -25.47 12.53
C THR A 598 5.39 -25.81 13.70
N GLU A 599 5.20 -26.95 14.36
CA GLU A 599 6.07 -27.39 15.46
C GLU A 599 7.44 -27.87 14.97
N GLU A 600 7.53 -28.52 13.80
CA GLU A 600 8.80 -28.82 13.14
C GLU A 600 9.60 -27.52 12.90
N LYS A 601 8.97 -26.51 12.29
CA LYS A 601 9.64 -25.21 12.03
C LYS A 601 9.95 -24.44 13.32
N ARG A 602 9.18 -24.64 14.39
CA ARG A 602 9.49 -24.12 15.73
C ARG A 602 10.74 -24.77 16.32
N ASN A 603 10.90 -26.08 16.11
CA ASN A 603 12.06 -26.83 16.61
C ASN A 603 13.32 -26.56 15.78
N ASP A 604 13.20 -26.41 14.45
CA ASP A 604 14.28 -25.87 13.61
C ASP A 604 14.78 -24.53 14.14
N ALA A 605 13.86 -23.60 14.43
CA ALA A 605 14.21 -22.27 14.94
C ALA A 605 14.93 -22.31 16.30
N LYS A 606 14.47 -23.14 17.24
CA LYS A 606 15.15 -23.38 18.53
C LYS A 606 16.56 -23.95 18.32
N PHE A 607 16.72 -24.91 17.41
CA PHE A 607 18.02 -25.52 17.11
C PHE A 607 19.00 -24.50 16.49
N PHE A 608 18.54 -23.62 15.61
CA PHE A 608 19.36 -22.51 15.10
C PHE A 608 19.74 -21.52 16.21
N GLU A 609 18.82 -21.19 17.14
CA GLU A 609 19.09 -20.34 18.29
C GLU A 609 20.15 -20.96 19.22
N GLU A 610 20.01 -22.25 19.56
CA GLU A 610 20.99 -23.00 20.36
C GLU A 610 22.37 -23.07 19.69
N SER A 611 22.41 -23.32 18.38
CA SER A 611 23.66 -23.35 17.60
C SER A 611 24.35 -21.97 17.56
N LEU A 612 23.58 -20.88 17.44
CA LEU A 612 24.10 -19.51 17.53
C LEU A 612 24.60 -19.19 18.94
N LEU A 613 23.88 -19.59 19.99
CA LEU A 613 24.31 -19.41 21.38
C LEU A 613 25.59 -20.19 21.69
N ASN A 614 25.70 -21.44 21.25
CA ASN A 614 26.91 -22.26 21.40
C ASN A 614 28.10 -21.62 20.66
N THR A 615 27.90 -21.20 19.41
CA THR A 615 28.93 -20.49 18.62
C THR A 615 29.37 -19.21 19.32
N ARG A 616 28.43 -18.42 19.87
CA ARG A 616 28.72 -17.21 20.65
C ARG A 616 29.53 -17.53 21.91
N THR A 617 29.21 -18.59 22.63
CA THR A 617 29.95 -19.04 23.82
C THR A 617 31.38 -19.43 23.45
N ILE A 618 31.58 -20.24 22.40
CA ILE A 618 32.92 -20.63 21.93
C ILE A 618 33.77 -19.41 21.54
N ILE A 619 33.17 -18.41 20.87
CA ILE A 619 33.86 -17.16 20.52
C ILE A 619 34.25 -16.37 21.78
N LEU A 620 33.35 -16.24 22.75
CA LEU A 620 33.63 -15.54 24.01
C LEU A 620 34.73 -16.23 24.82
N ASP A 621 34.69 -17.55 24.92
CA ASP A 621 35.68 -18.37 25.63
C ASP A 621 37.06 -18.30 24.94
N THR A 622 37.09 -18.32 23.60
CA THR A 622 38.30 -18.10 22.81
C THR A 622 38.90 -16.71 23.06
N ILE A 623 38.08 -15.67 23.14
CA ILE A 623 38.51 -14.29 23.43
C ILE A 623 39.04 -14.18 24.87
N GLN A 624 38.39 -14.81 25.84
CA GLN A 624 38.83 -14.82 27.25
C GLN A 624 40.17 -15.58 27.39
N THR A 625 40.25 -16.81 26.88
CA THR A 625 41.50 -17.61 26.83
C THR A 625 42.65 -16.85 26.14
N THR A 626 42.36 -16.10 25.08
CA THR A 626 43.37 -15.28 24.39
C THR A 626 43.83 -14.11 25.26
N ARG A 627 42.92 -13.41 25.94
CA ARG A 627 43.27 -12.34 26.89
C ARG A 627 44.11 -12.87 28.05
N GLU A 628 43.74 -14.01 28.63
CA GLU A 628 44.47 -14.64 29.73
C GLU A 628 45.91 -15.00 29.34
N LYS A 629 46.11 -15.55 28.13
CA LYS A 629 47.45 -15.80 27.58
C LYS A 629 48.26 -14.51 27.35
N PHE A 630 47.63 -13.41 26.95
CA PHE A 630 48.30 -12.12 26.84
C PHE A 630 48.67 -11.51 28.20
N THR A 631 47.89 -11.76 29.26
CA THR A 631 48.22 -11.34 30.63
C THR A 631 49.21 -12.26 31.37
N ALA A 632 49.49 -13.45 30.82
CA ALA A 632 50.40 -14.44 31.42
C ALA A 632 51.82 -14.44 30.80
N LEU A 633 52.14 -13.48 29.92
CA LEU A 633 53.51 -13.26 29.46
C LEU A 633 54.34 -12.64 30.61
N PRO A 634 55.47 -13.24 31.02
CA PRO A 634 56.31 -12.70 32.07
C PRO A 634 57.07 -11.45 31.58
N ASP A 635 57.31 -10.50 32.48
CA ASP A 635 58.10 -9.30 32.22
C ASP A 635 59.46 -9.65 31.61
N MET A 636 59.72 -9.10 30.41
CA MET A 636 61.05 -9.13 29.81
C MET A 636 61.96 -8.12 30.53
N PRO A 637 63.21 -8.49 30.88
CA PRO A 637 64.07 -7.65 31.68
C PRO A 637 64.48 -6.38 30.92
N THR A 638 64.46 -5.25 31.62
CA THR A 638 64.98 -3.97 31.14
C THR A 638 66.46 -4.08 30.78
N SER A 639 66.80 -3.68 29.56
CA SER A 639 68.17 -3.68 29.04
C SER A 639 69.00 -2.53 29.62
N ASP A 640 69.71 -2.80 30.71
CA ASP A 640 70.91 -2.07 31.12
C ASP A 640 72.07 -3.08 31.20
N SER A 641 73.25 -2.70 30.68
CA SER A 641 74.50 -3.48 30.55
C SER A 641 74.67 -4.31 29.26
N ILE A 642 75.11 -3.65 28.17
CA ILE A 642 76.49 -3.71 27.61
C ILE A 642 76.55 -2.81 26.37
#